data_AF-A0A9D8QWC2-F1
#
_entry.id   AF-A0A9D8QWC2-F1
#
_cell.length_a   1.000
_cell.length_b   1.000
_cell.length_c   1.000
_cell.angle_alpha   90.00
_cell.angle_beta   90.00
_cell.angle_gamma   90.00
#
_symmetry.space_group_name_H-M   'P 1'
#
loop_
_entity.id
_entity.type
_entity.pdbx_description
1 polymer ?
#
loop_
_entity_poly.entity_id
_entity_poly.type
_entity_poly.pdbx_seq_one_letter_code
_entity_poly.pdbx_strand_id
1 'polypeptide(L)'
;MKKIAIITMILIFALTLTTAGCKIRKDKSSDSLSSDSVDISTETSSLASVSDSPTTSSPEETSASDGQETSSSQEMPVLSDDTSLTVSAIMGIEPSENAVTLTTAQWNALISAEALADCVDYNLADGANMEITLTDNTLSFAITAEDGTTATAQLTVNVLSDDTSLTVFKIMDTPVYGASVELSENEWLALAEAETPADEMTYAIAEGANIAATFDRIESKLAMTVTAEDGTQKAYSITTTVKTPFSKYGNGQFGSKTAFVWDNAKGLWTTGAATNSYASYSSNGQNLNGDYAFSANFKINTMANNSEIVVEAFRRSNKMIRLVLRASSENSFVIFSDYRDDSSFLNYTEHYQDNDYDGSPINLGVICYEGSMVMFINGQTAYRRALRDFGDSELVISNVSGMKCDISGIEYTNDETTVKAMHDNALKDYNDRMIGKTTGSTFNLGTYTDEDFDNDTFSIWTTLDGSNDNNKSALVSVYENGNPLYGYSWAFTGTIDVLYYASNPHVVFYTYKDNSNYCKALLNLNSSNNNNCMYRQIKNSVLGDVNLTQVAGTKGIMVNEYGIITTVDDSGTSRKKYSAPFTFIYDNGTILLYLANTLVFSYESGWSMADAVLQARKTCKMTFSNFSTTTDPAEVEMIRLQCEGGSAPASELEGDVFTVTGRAYEKASSAYAKAHYAPDGTAFAASDFYTTFTLQDLSADTWGQAEASIMSNDGNGVRFVLEYLSDGTYQIFTEKLSGEQYLHWALVAAGTTRDIHAGIIVHDGKIMFLIKVNNYQYMYSYDATGELSGKEYGLYFGGKSSRVRVKDIVTETNAQAVADFYSTLTEYTYLSPYEQRAVNYATANSDAPAGQTLLIGTSTLDYWVSTHKDSNGDYVNGYLAGLEGLADDNGDGKPDVLNFGIGATAFRDWISFYDRLIKAFTPSRIILVCGANDINEGQSAEMVYASLMKFMELMRADFPDIEVYIVAINPSPTLYNSANKQRTMSYNAMLADYAQAEAHVTLIDMTDGLADENGPIPALWDATNHMTKAGYEVFTAYIRQALGLSTD
;
A
#
# COMPACT_ATOMS: atom_id res chain seq x y z
N MET A 1 -3.04 26.67 45.53
CA MET A 1 -2.43 27.05 46.85
C MET A 1 -0.97 26.58 46.87
N LYS A 2 -0.22 26.84 47.96
CA LYS A 2 1.19 26.43 48.26
C LYS A 2 1.64 25.11 47.57
N LYS A 3 2.72 25.08 46.78
CA LYS A 3 4.18 25.06 47.12
C LYS A 3 4.73 23.70 47.60
N ILE A 4 5.74 23.16 46.89
CA ILE A 4 6.90 22.26 47.25
C ILE A 4 7.41 21.68 45.89
N ALA A 5 8.65 21.83 45.37
CA ALA A 5 10.05 21.75 45.87
C ALA A 5 10.62 20.30 45.84
N ILE A 6 11.37 19.85 44.81
CA ILE A 6 12.82 20.04 44.47
C ILE A 6 13.76 19.05 45.22
N ILE A 7 14.93 18.72 44.64
CA ILE A 7 16.07 17.86 45.11
C ILE A 7 15.99 16.37 44.67
N THR A 8 17.05 15.61 44.31
CA THR A 8 18.27 15.76 43.45
C THR A 8 19.17 14.50 43.59
N MET A 9 19.36 13.75 42.49
CA MET A 9 20.61 13.09 41.97
C MET A 9 21.57 12.18 42.84
N ILE A 10 22.32 11.30 42.15
CA ILE A 10 23.63 10.63 42.50
C ILE A 10 23.65 9.21 43.17
N LEU A 11 23.74 8.16 42.32
CA LEU A 11 24.89 7.24 42.08
C LEU A 11 25.29 6.07 43.07
N ILE A 12 25.87 4.99 42.48
CA ILE A 12 26.81 3.93 43.00
C ILE A 12 26.28 2.46 43.10
N PHE A 13 26.87 1.57 42.25
CA PHE A 13 27.24 0.12 42.34
C PHE A 13 26.33 -0.92 43.07
N ALA A 14 26.26 -2.22 42.72
CA ALA A 14 27.27 -3.13 42.15
C ALA A 14 26.69 -4.35 41.36
N LEU A 15 27.59 -5.16 40.75
CA LEU A 15 27.28 -6.40 39.99
C LEU A 15 27.17 -7.68 40.85
N THR A 16 26.50 -8.72 40.33
CA THR A 16 26.98 -10.13 40.24
C THR A 16 25.88 -11.06 39.64
N LEU A 17 26.12 -12.26 39.08
CA LEU A 17 27.12 -12.78 38.12
C LEU A 17 26.83 -14.28 37.83
N THR A 18 26.71 -14.74 36.57
CA THR A 18 26.83 -16.16 36.13
C THR A 18 26.83 -16.20 34.59
N THR A 19 27.90 -16.42 33.79
CA THR A 19 29.01 -17.39 33.70
C THR A 19 28.77 -18.63 32.81
N ALA A 20 29.07 -18.51 31.51
CA ALA A 20 29.61 -19.56 30.64
C ALA A 20 30.18 -18.91 29.34
N GLY A 21 31.30 -19.33 28.72
CA GLY A 21 32.37 -20.21 29.19
C GLY A 21 33.27 -20.76 28.06
N CYS A 22 34.60 -20.54 28.15
CA CYS A 22 35.67 -21.08 27.25
C CYS A 22 35.73 -20.53 25.78
N LYS A 23 36.88 -20.50 25.06
CA LYS A 23 38.28 -20.87 25.41
C LYS A 23 39.39 -20.17 24.57
N ILE A 24 40.31 -19.51 25.27
CA ILE A 24 41.80 -19.52 25.13
C ILE A 24 42.45 -19.61 23.71
N ARG A 25 43.24 -18.58 23.35
CA ARG A 25 44.69 -18.74 23.06
C ARG A 25 45.48 -17.42 23.19
N LYS A 26 46.79 -17.52 23.50
CA LYS A 26 47.77 -16.42 23.61
C LYS A 26 49.18 -16.96 23.39
N ASP A 27 49.92 -16.38 22.44
CA ASP A 27 51.33 -16.59 22.03
C ASP A 27 51.49 -15.86 20.66
N LYS A 28 52.64 -15.32 20.20
CA LYS A 28 53.99 -15.13 20.78
C LYS A 28 54.74 -13.97 20.04
N SER A 29 56.01 -13.75 20.38
CA SER A 29 56.91 -12.67 19.91
C SER A 29 57.85 -13.06 18.76
N SER A 30 58.74 -12.12 18.34
CA SER A 30 59.91 -12.25 17.41
C SER A 30 59.60 -12.28 15.89
N ASP A 31 60.46 -11.88 14.93
CA ASP A 31 61.79 -11.20 14.87
C ASP A 31 62.09 -10.84 13.38
N SER A 32 63.10 -10.07 12.92
CA SER A 32 64.03 -9.04 13.45
C SER A 32 64.91 -8.47 12.28
N LEU A 33 65.71 -7.40 12.51
CA LEU A 33 66.88 -6.95 11.69
C LEU A 33 66.58 -6.49 10.24
N SER A 34 67.43 -5.80 9.44
CA SER A 34 68.68 -4.99 9.61
C SER A 34 68.88 -4.12 8.35
N SER A 35 69.21 -2.82 8.45
CA SER A 35 70.54 -2.18 8.20
C SER A 35 70.91 -1.82 6.74
N ASP A 36 71.77 -0.79 6.63
CA ASP A 36 72.64 -0.40 5.50
C ASP A 36 72.05 0.19 4.20
N SER A 37 72.78 1.01 3.41
CA SER A 37 73.69 2.19 3.62
C SER A 37 74.35 2.53 2.24
N VAL A 38 75.27 3.53 2.19
CA VAL A 38 76.19 3.88 1.06
C VAL A 38 75.58 4.68 -0.12
N ASP A 39 76.24 5.65 -0.79
CA ASP A 39 77.25 6.69 -0.42
C ASP A 39 77.53 7.62 -1.65
N ILE A 40 78.27 8.74 -1.48
CA ILE A 40 79.21 9.38 -2.46
C ILE A 40 78.65 9.95 -3.81
N SER A 41 79.10 11.08 -4.41
CA SER A 41 79.95 12.26 -4.07
C SER A 41 79.88 13.27 -5.28
N THR A 42 80.56 14.42 -5.46
CA THR A 42 81.49 15.32 -4.71
C THR A 42 81.60 16.67 -5.46
N GLU A 43 81.61 17.81 -4.75
CA GLU A 43 82.43 19.03 -5.04
C GLU A 43 82.21 19.85 -6.34
N THR A 44 82.76 21.06 -6.57
CA THR A 44 83.88 21.83 -5.93
C THR A 44 83.62 23.35 -5.76
N SER A 45 83.94 23.89 -4.57
CA SER A 45 84.64 25.18 -4.25
C SER A 45 84.23 26.53 -4.92
N SER A 46 84.44 27.72 -4.33
CA SER A 46 85.42 28.11 -3.29
C SER A 46 85.05 29.38 -2.50
N LEU A 47 85.37 29.38 -1.19
CA LEU A 47 86.01 30.44 -0.36
C LEU A 47 85.63 31.93 -0.60
N ALA A 48 85.31 32.77 0.41
CA ALA A 48 85.13 32.63 1.89
C ALA A 48 84.41 33.93 2.40
N SER A 49 84.33 34.39 3.66
CA SER A 49 84.92 34.02 4.98
C SER A 49 84.18 34.74 6.15
N VAL A 50 84.20 34.15 7.37
CA VAL A 50 84.46 34.77 8.71
C VAL A 50 83.91 36.19 9.00
N SER A 51 83.13 36.47 10.07
CA SER A 51 82.52 35.62 11.13
C SER A 51 81.52 36.43 12.01
N ASP A 52 80.57 35.72 12.61
CA ASP A 52 79.92 35.87 13.94
C ASP A 52 79.33 37.21 14.47
N SER A 53 78.15 37.03 15.11
CA SER A 53 77.63 37.73 16.29
C SER A 53 76.86 39.07 16.15
N PRO A 54 75.98 39.42 17.13
CA PRO A 54 74.75 40.18 16.84
C PRO A 54 74.64 41.52 17.65
N THR A 55 73.45 41.78 18.22
CA THR A 55 72.98 42.94 19.04
C THR A 55 72.60 44.24 18.31
N THR A 56 71.29 44.48 18.30
CA THR A 56 70.56 45.70 18.73
C THR A 56 71.35 46.99 19.02
N SER A 57 70.89 48.11 18.43
CA SER A 57 70.09 49.13 19.15
C SER A 57 69.48 50.16 18.17
N SER A 58 68.44 50.88 18.61
CA SER A 58 67.79 51.95 17.82
C SER A 58 68.33 53.37 18.25
N PRO A 59 67.64 54.53 18.13
CA PRO A 59 68.26 55.79 17.68
C PRO A 59 68.45 56.80 18.86
N GLU A 60 68.84 58.08 18.76
CA GLU A 60 68.31 59.19 17.93
C GLU A 60 69.28 60.39 17.73
N GLU A 61 68.74 61.48 17.16
CA GLU A 61 69.37 62.57 16.42
C GLU A 61 70.08 63.70 17.21
N THR A 62 71.25 64.13 16.69
CA THR A 62 71.74 65.54 16.62
C THR A 62 72.09 66.27 17.95
N SER A 63 72.85 67.39 18.01
CA SER A 63 73.45 68.30 17.00
C SER A 63 74.85 68.81 17.45
N ALA A 64 75.51 69.67 16.64
CA ALA A 64 76.88 70.19 16.84
C ALA A 64 76.96 71.35 17.88
N SER A 65 78.12 71.95 18.27
CA SER A 65 79.45 72.07 17.64
C SER A 65 80.58 72.56 18.58
N ASP A 66 81.85 72.32 18.18
CA ASP A 66 83.11 73.00 18.58
C ASP A 66 83.60 72.98 20.05
N GLY A 67 84.94 73.07 20.28
CA GLY A 67 85.42 73.47 21.63
C GLY A 67 86.88 73.26 22.13
N GLN A 68 87.78 72.54 21.45
CA GLN A 68 89.25 72.40 21.74
C GLN A 68 89.81 72.23 23.20
N GLU A 69 90.66 71.19 23.35
CA GLU A 69 91.92 71.16 24.12
C GLU A 69 91.98 71.29 25.67
N THR A 70 91.82 70.13 26.32
CA THR A 70 92.83 69.48 27.20
C THR A 70 93.68 70.29 28.21
N SER A 71 93.57 69.90 29.49
CA SER A 71 94.75 69.52 30.30
C SER A 71 94.37 68.45 31.34
N SER A 72 95.34 67.67 31.84
CA SER A 72 95.08 66.36 32.48
C SER A 72 95.47 66.28 33.96
N SER A 73 94.62 65.63 34.78
CA SER A 73 94.98 65.03 36.07
C SER A 73 94.21 63.72 36.28
N GLN A 74 94.88 62.66 36.73
CA GLN A 74 94.23 61.40 37.07
C GLN A 74 93.64 61.44 38.49
N GLU A 75 92.43 60.93 38.65
CA GLU A 75 91.89 60.48 39.94
C GLU A 75 91.52 59.00 39.87
N MET A 76 91.24 58.37 41.02
CA MET A 76 90.87 56.95 41.10
C MET A 76 89.37 56.75 40.78
N PRO A 77 88.96 55.58 40.26
CA PRO A 77 87.57 55.33 39.91
C PRO A 77 86.66 55.39 41.14
N VAL A 78 85.53 56.08 40.99
CA VAL A 78 84.35 55.97 41.85
C VAL A 78 83.44 54.94 41.18
N LEU A 79 83.01 53.93 41.92
CA LEU A 79 82.07 52.90 41.44
C LEU A 79 80.65 53.48 41.41
N SER A 80 79.86 53.11 40.41
CA SER A 80 78.48 53.59 40.27
C SER A 80 77.52 52.97 41.28
N ASP A 81 76.55 53.76 41.78
CA ASP A 81 75.36 53.33 42.54
C ASP A 81 74.10 53.21 41.66
N ASP A 82 74.23 53.46 40.36
CA ASP A 82 73.12 53.41 39.40
C ASP A 82 72.60 51.97 39.20
N THR A 83 71.30 51.80 39.46
CA THR A 83 70.56 50.53 39.32
C THR A 83 69.44 50.64 38.27
N SER A 84 69.54 51.60 37.35
CA SER A 84 68.54 51.80 36.29
C SER A 84 68.46 50.61 35.31
N LEU A 85 67.22 50.22 35.03
CA LEU A 85 66.84 49.15 34.11
C LEU A 85 65.62 49.60 33.31
N THR A 86 65.66 49.40 32.00
CA THR A 86 64.53 49.59 31.09
C THR A 86 64.31 48.31 30.32
N VAL A 87 63.20 47.60 30.58
CA VAL A 87 62.80 46.41 29.81
C VAL A 87 61.95 46.87 28.62
N SER A 88 62.45 46.64 27.40
CA SER A 88 61.80 47.04 26.15
C SER A 88 60.91 45.95 25.54
N ALA A 89 61.21 44.67 25.77
CA ALA A 89 60.32 43.58 25.37
C ALA A 89 60.53 42.31 26.21
N ILE A 90 59.49 41.49 26.33
CA ILE A 90 59.54 40.11 26.84
C ILE A 90 58.87 39.23 25.79
N MET A 91 59.55 38.18 25.30
CA MET A 91 59.08 37.34 24.20
C MET A 91 58.64 38.12 22.94
N GLY A 92 59.29 39.27 22.70
CA GLY A 92 58.98 40.21 21.61
C GLY A 92 57.78 41.14 21.85
N ILE A 93 57.20 41.16 23.06
CA ILE A 93 56.08 42.03 23.44
C ILE A 93 56.54 43.12 24.40
N GLU A 94 56.23 44.38 24.07
CA GLU A 94 56.52 45.56 24.92
C GLU A 94 55.68 45.53 26.21
N PRO A 95 56.29 45.66 27.42
CA PRO A 95 55.54 45.70 28.68
C PRO A 95 54.77 47.02 28.85
N SER A 96 53.60 46.96 29.51
CA SER A 96 52.77 48.12 29.82
C SER A 96 52.31 48.08 31.28
N GLU A 97 52.35 49.23 31.96
CA GLU A 97 51.92 49.42 33.37
C GLU A 97 52.42 48.34 34.36
N ASN A 98 53.68 47.92 34.21
CA ASN A 98 54.37 46.85 34.97
C ASN A 98 53.82 45.42 34.74
N ALA A 99 53.20 45.17 33.59
CA ALA A 99 52.82 43.83 33.15
C ALA A 99 53.20 43.58 31.68
N VAL A 100 53.27 42.32 31.29
CA VAL A 100 53.27 41.89 29.88
C VAL A 100 52.19 40.83 29.70
N THR A 101 51.51 40.85 28.56
CA THR A 101 50.49 39.86 28.21
C THR A 101 51.02 38.97 27.09
N LEU A 102 51.11 37.67 27.35
CA LEU A 102 51.68 36.68 26.44
C LEU A 102 50.61 35.67 25.99
N THR A 103 50.76 35.14 24.77
CA THR A 103 50.05 33.93 24.34
C THR A 103 50.49 32.71 25.16
N THR A 104 49.69 31.65 25.21
CA THR A 104 50.09 30.42 25.92
C THR A 104 51.34 29.80 25.27
N ALA A 105 51.53 29.95 23.95
CA ALA A 105 52.76 29.57 23.26
C ALA A 105 54.00 30.36 23.72
N GLN A 106 53.91 31.70 23.83
CA GLN A 106 55.01 32.54 24.33
C GLN A 106 55.30 32.28 25.81
N TRP A 107 54.28 32.05 26.62
CA TRP A 107 54.43 31.65 28.02
C TRP A 107 55.17 30.32 28.16
N ASN A 108 54.74 29.29 27.43
CA ASN A 108 55.37 27.98 27.44
C ASN A 108 56.84 28.03 26.98
N ALA A 109 57.17 28.93 26.04
CA ALA A 109 58.56 29.18 25.65
C ALA A 109 59.36 29.90 26.76
N LEU A 110 58.80 30.94 27.39
CA LEU A 110 59.44 31.69 28.48
C LEU A 110 59.78 30.79 29.69
N ILE A 111 58.84 29.93 30.13
CA ILE A 111 59.07 29.00 31.26
C ILE A 111 60.02 27.84 30.92
N SER A 112 60.29 27.60 29.63
CA SER A 112 61.14 26.51 29.15
C SER A 112 62.53 26.99 28.67
N ALA A 113 62.82 28.29 28.79
CA ALA A 113 64.09 28.86 28.35
C ALA A 113 65.25 28.42 29.27
N GLU A 114 66.37 27.99 28.69
CA GLU A 114 67.58 27.64 29.46
C GLU A 114 68.21 28.87 30.13
N ALA A 115 67.99 30.07 29.58
CA ALA A 115 68.32 31.35 30.19
C ALA A 115 67.20 32.37 29.92
N LEU A 116 66.58 32.91 30.98
CA LEU A 116 65.52 33.93 30.86
C LEU A 116 66.00 35.24 30.20
N ALA A 117 67.31 35.52 30.22
CA ALA A 117 67.90 36.69 29.57
C ALA A 117 67.73 36.66 28.04
N ASP A 118 67.72 35.47 27.42
CA ASP A 118 67.52 35.32 25.97
C ASP A 118 66.06 35.58 25.55
N CYS A 119 65.16 35.76 26.52
CA CYS A 119 63.73 36.03 26.32
C CYS A 119 63.32 37.48 26.65
N VAL A 120 64.26 38.34 27.05
CA VAL A 120 63.97 39.71 27.50
C VAL A 120 64.93 40.70 26.85
N ASP A 121 64.40 41.64 26.07
CA ASP A 121 65.17 42.79 25.57
C ASP A 121 65.18 43.88 26.64
N TYR A 122 66.37 44.28 27.12
CA TYR A 122 66.53 45.30 28.15
C TYR A 122 67.78 46.16 27.95
N ASN A 123 67.77 47.37 28.53
CA ASN A 123 68.94 48.22 28.76
C ASN A 123 69.18 48.35 30.26
N LEU A 124 70.44 48.19 30.70
CA LEU A 124 70.87 48.20 32.10
C LEU A 124 72.00 49.22 32.27
N ALA A 125 72.11 49.85 33.45
CA ALA A 125 73.18 50.79 33.78
C ALA A 125 74.59 50.21 33.58
N ASP A 126 75.52 51.03 33.07
CA ASP A 126 76.91 50.63 32.84
C ASP A 126 77.58 50.10 34.13
N GLY A 127 78.16 48.90 34.06
CA GLY A 127 78.83 48.22 35.17
C GLY A 127 77.90 47.45 36.14
N ALA A 128 76.59 47.69 36.09
CA ALA A 128 75.64 46.93 36.91
C ALA A 128 75.46 45.48 36.41
N ASN A 129 75.13 44.58 37.33
CA ASN A 129 74.79 43.18 37.05
C ASN A 129 73.31 42.94 37.37
N MET A 130 72.68 42.01 36.64
CA MET A 130 71.27 41.67 36.82
C MET A 130 71.03 40.15 36.79
N GLU A 131 70.24 39.66 37.74
CA GLU A 131 69.71 38.29 37.77
C GLU A 131 68.20 38.34 37.48
N ILE A 132 67.75 37.57 36.48
CA ILE A 132 66.33 37.44 36.11
C ILE A 132 65.80 36.14 36.68
N THR A 133 64.72 36.22 37.45
CA THR A 133 64.01 35.05 38.00
C THR A 133 62.53 35.10 37.64
N LEU A 134 61.95 33.94 37.34
CA LEU A 134 60.50 33.78 37.17
C LEU A 134 59.98 32.95 38.35
N THR A 135 58.99 33.47 39.07
CA THR A 135 58.28 32.75 40.13
C THR A 135 56.79 33.01 39.97
N ASP A 136 56.00 31.93 39.96
CA ASP A 136 54.61 31.94 39.52
C ASP A 136 54.47 32.76 38.21
N ASN A 137 53.65 33.81 38.21
CA ASN A 137 53.45 34.73 37.08
C ASN A 137 54.18 36.08 37.25
N THR A 138 55.36 36.10 37.88
CA THR A 138 56.14 37.34 38.08
C THR A 138 57.61 37.17 37.70
N LEU A 139 58.04 37.93 36.70
CA LEU A 139 59.45 38.16 36.39
C LEU A 139 60.02 39.17 37.38
N SER A 140 61.05 38.79 38.11
CA SER A 140 61.77 39.64 39.06
C SER A 140 63.20 39.85 38.60
N PHE A 141 63.59 41.12 38.48
CA PHE A 141 64.89 41.58 38.00
C PHE A 141 65.67 42.11 39.19
N ALA A 142 66.59 41.32 39.73
CA ALA A 142 67.45 41.70 40.84
C ALA A 142 68.71 42.38 40.30
N ILE A 143 68.86 43.68 40.56
CA ILE A 143 69.90 44.54 39.98
C ILE A 143 70.91 44.88 41.07
N THR A 144 72.21 44.82 40.76
CA THR A 144 73.31 45.21 41.66
C THR A 144 74.28 46.13 40.92
N ALA A 145 74.41 47.38 41.39
CA ALA A 145 75.36 48.35 40.87
C ALA A 145 76.80 48.02 41.25
N GLU A 146 77.78 48.72 40.66
CA GLU A 146 79.21 48.47 40.90
C GLU A 146 79.63 48.67 42.37
N ASP A 147 79.01 49.61 43.09
CA ASP A 147 79.30 49.87 44.50
C ASP A 147 78.69 48.82 45.47
N GLY A 148 77.79 47.96 44.96
CA GLY A 148 77.03 46.97 45.72
C GLY A 148 75.60 47.40 46.10
N THR A 149 75.13 48.57 45.65
CA THR A 149 73.74 49.01 45.81
C THR A 149 72.80 48.11 45.01
N THR A 150 71.72 47.65 45.65
CA THR A 150 70.78 46.68 45.05
C THR A 150 69.38 47.26 44.86
N ALA A 151 68.76 46.98 43.71
CA ALA A 151 67.36 47.27 43.42
C ALA A 151 66.62 46.02 42.92
N THR A 152 65.29 46.09 42.86
CA THR A 152 64.47 45.03 42.26
C THR A 152 63.31 45.64 41.49
N ALA A 153 63.21 45.32 40.21
CA ALA A 153 62.02 45.57 39.39
C ALA A 153 61.21 44.27 39.25
N GLN A 154 59.90 44.38 39.07
CA GLN A 154 59.02 43.23 38.85
C GLN A 154 58.02 43.52 37.72
N LEU A 155 57.78 42.52 36.88
CA LEU A 155 56.78 42.54 35.81
C LEU A 155 55.84 41.34 35.96
N THR A 156 54.54 41.61 35.98
CA THR A 156 53.50 40.56 36.01
C THR A 156 53.32 39.98 34.62
N VAL A 157 53.29 38.66 34.49
CA VAL A 157 53.04 37.99 33.20
C VAL A 157 51.60 37.48 33.17
N ASN A 158 50.75 38.19 32.44
CA ASN A 158 49.41 37.72 32.11
C ASN A 158 49.53 36.70 30.96
N VAL A 159 48.83 35.57 31.06
CA VAL A 159 48.83 34.53 30.04
C VAL A 159 47.42 34.40 29.49
N LEU A 160 47.27 34.62 28.19
CA LEU A 160 46.01 34.44 27.47
C LEU A 160 45.78 32.93 27.25
N SER A 161 44.56 32.46 27.53
CA SER A 161 44.18 31.06 27.34
C SER A 161 44.22 30.63 25.87
N ASP A 162 44.74 29.43 25.60
CA ASP A 162 44.60 28.71 24.32
C ASP A 162 43.43 27.70 24.32
N ASP A 163 42.66 27.60 25.43
CA ASP A 163 41.57 26.64 25.53
C ASP A 163 40.42 26.99 24.58
N THR A 164 40.31 26.17 23.54
CA THR A 164 39.25 26.22 22.52
C THR A 164 38.16 25.19 22.79
N SER A 165 37.99 24.73 24.03
CA SER A 165 36.97 23.74 24.41
C SER A 165 35.55 24.20 24.09
N LEU A 166 34.72 23.25 23.63
CA LEU A 166 33.31 23.44 23.29
C LEU A 166 32.51 22.22 23.73
N THR A 167 31.36 22.45 24.35
CA THR A 167 30.30 21.45 24.53
C THR A 167 28.98 22.04 24.04
N VAL A 168 28.34 21.42 23.05
CA VAL A 168 26.98 21.77 22.61
C VAL A 168 25.99 20.79 23.28
N PHE A 169 25.00 21.33 23.97
CA PHE A 169 23.95 20.57 24.67
C PHE A 169 22.67 20.46 23.84
N LYS A 170 22.31 21.51 23.10
CA LYS A 170 21.17 21.57 22.19
C LYS A 170 21.47 22.35 20.91
N ILE A 171 20.77 22.00 19.84
CA ILE A 171 20.53 22.84 18.66
C ILE A 171 19.02 22.95 18.52
N MET A 172 18.50 24.16 18.36
CA MET A 172 17.09 24.48 18.63
C MET A 172 16.69 23.96 20.03
N ASP A 173 15.53 23.34 20.17
CA ASP A 173 15.12 22.68 21.43
C ASP A 173 15.63 21.23 21.55
N THR A 174 16.24 20.67 20.50
CA THR A 174 16.62 19.25 20.43
C THR A 174 18.01 18.98 21.04
N PRO A 175 18.16 18.01 21.97
CA PRO A 175 19.46 17.65 22.55
C PRO A 175 20.45 17.04 21.55
N VAL A 176 21.72 17.43 21.64
CA VAL A 176 22.80 16.89 20.80
C VAL A 176 23.48 15.70 21.50
N TYR A 177 23.68 14.60 20.77
CA TYR A 177 24.40 13.42 21.26
C TYR A 177 25.53 13.04 20.31
N GLY A 178 26.73 13.56 20.58
CA GLY A 178 27.91 13.36 19.73
C GLY A 178 28.01 14.39 18.60
N ALA A 179 28.25 13.94 17.37
CA ALA A 179 28.52 14.81 16.22
C ALA A 179 27.31 15.03 15.29
N SER A 180 26.11 14.62 15.71
CA SER A 180 24.90 14.71 14.90
C SER A 180 23.64 14.98 15.72
N VAL A 181 22.63 15.59 15.09
CA VAL A 181 21.29 15.83 15.66
C VAL A 181 20.21 15.65 14.60
N GLU A 182 19.07 15.06 14.98
CA GLU A 182 17.89 14.93 14.10
C GLU A 182 16.84 15.96 14.51
N LEU A 183 16.52 16.90 13.62
CA LEU A 183 15.63 18.05 13.84
C LEU A 183 14.30 17.84 13.11
N SER A 184 13.21 18.46 13.58
CA SER A 184 11.98 18.59 12.79
C SER A 184 12.17 19.51 11.56
N GLU A 185 11.25 19.44 10.59
CA GLU A 185 11.22 20.32 9.40
C GLU A 185 11.33 21.80 9.79
N ASN A 186 10.55 22.23 10.79
CA ASN A 186 10.53 23.62 11.27
C ASN A 186 11.81 24.01 12.02
N GLU A 187 12.37 23.12 12.85
CA GLU A 187 13.64 23.36 13.56
C GLU A 187 14.82 23.48 12.58
N TRP A 188 14.86 22.62 11.56
CA TRP A 188 15.93 22.64 10.56
C TRP A 188 15.83 23.89 9.68
N LEU A 189 14.62 24.28 9.27
CA LEU A 189 14.40 25.52 8.50
C LEU A 189 14.77 26.76 9.31
N ALA A 190 14.38 26.84 10.59
CA ALA A 190 14.77 27.93 11.48
C ALA A 190 16.30 28.05 11.59
N LEU A 191 17.01 26.94 11.83
CA LEU A 191 18.48 26.93 11.87
C LEU A 191 19.13 27.32 10.52
N ALA A 192 18.52 26.89 9.41
CA ALA A 192 19.01 27.16 8.06
C ALA A 192 18.72 28.58 7.54
N GLU A 193 17.93 29.36 8.29
CA GLU A 193 17.52 30.73 7.96
C GLU A 193 17.90 31.74 9.06
N ALA A 194 18.50 31.28 10.16
CA ALA A 194 19.04 32.11 11.24
C ALA A 194 20.22 32.97 10.78
N GLU A 195 20.13 34.30 10.97
CA GLU A 195 21.25 35.22 10.74
C GLU A 195 22.45 34.94 11.68
N THR A 196 22.17 34.44 12.89
CA THR A 196 23.16 34.05 13.90
C THR A 196 22.92 32.62 14.38
N PRO A 197 23.40 31.57 13.68
CA PRO A 197 23.22 30.17 14.08
C PRO A 197 23.84 29.78 15.44
N ALA A 198 24.57 30.70 16.10
CA ALA A 198 25.04 30.53 17.47
C ALA A 198 23.96 30.82 18.53
N ASP A 199 22.97 31.67 18.23
CA ASP A 199 21.88 31.99 19.16
C ASP A 199 20.87 30.84 19.26
N GLU A 200 20.77 30.02 18.20
CA GLU A 200 19.98 28.79 18.12
C GLU A 200 20.63 27.57 18.80
N MET A 201 21.66 27.78 19.63
CA MET A 201 22.37 26.72 20.35
C MET A 201 22.37 26.93 21.87
N THR A 202 22.25 25.83 22.62
CA THR A 202 22.65 25.80 24.03
C THR A 202 24.03 25.16 24.13
N TYR A 203 25.05 25.92 24.51
CA TYR A 203 26.45 25.46 24.56
C TYR A 203 27.22 26.03 25.77
N ALA A 204 28.44 25.52 25.96
CA ALA A 204 29.47 26.08 26.83
C ALA A 204 30.82 26.08 26.11
N ILE A 205 31.58 27.15 26.30
CA ILE A 205 32.97 27.34 25.84
C ILE A 205 33.86 27.71 27.03
N ALA A 206 35.18 27.69 26.83
CA ALA A 206 36.14 28.20 27.80
C ALA A 206 35.88 29.67 28.20
N GLU A 207 36.34 30.06 29.39
CA GLU A 207 36.27 31.46 29.84
C GLU A 207 37.16 32.35 28.95
N GLY A 208 36.68 33.56 28.63
CA GLY A 208 37.34 34.50 27.70
C GLY A 208 37.25 34.14 26.20
N ALA A 209 36.98 32.88 25.86
CA ALA A 209 36.83 32.44 24.47
C ALA A 209 35.57 32.99 23.79
N ASN A 210 35.59 33.06 22.46
CA ASN A 210 34.49 33.51 21.61
C ASN A 210 34.13 32.42 20.58
N ILE A 211 32.86 32.33 20.19
CA ILE A 211 32.38 31.39 19.17
C ILE A 211 31.77 32.14 17.98
N ALA A 212 32.05 31.67 16.77
CA ALA A 212 31.30 32.00 15.56
C ALA A 212 30.70 30.71 14.98
N ALA A 213 29.47 30.76 14.47
CA ALA A 213 28.79 29.62 13.87
C ALA A 213 28.14 29.98 12.53
N THR A 214 28.17 29.05 11.58
CA THR A 214 27.53 29.16 10.27
C THR A 214 26.89 27.83 9.89
N PHE A 215 25.71 27.87 9.28
CA PHE A 215 25.04 26.66 8.80
C PHE A 215 25.28 26.49 7.30
N ASP A 216 25.93 25.39 6.90
CA ASP A 216 25.95 24.97 5.49
C ASP A 216 24.64 24.23 5.19
N ARG A 217 23.76 24.91 4.44
CA ARG A 217 22.45 24.38 4.04
C ARG A 217 22.56 23.17 3.12
N ILE A 218 23.65 23.03 2.35
CA ILE A 218 23.85 21.93 1.37
C ILE A 218 24.45 20.70 2.05
N GLU A 219 25.49 20.87 2.88
CA GLU A 219 26.06 19.77 3.70
C GLU A 219 25.16 19.38 4.89
N SER A 220 24.12 20.18 5.21
CA SER A 220 23.24 20.00 6.38
C SER A 220 24.05 20.00 7.68
N LYS A 221 24.79 21.08 7.91
CA LYS A 221 25.93 21.05 8.84
C LYS A 221 26.16 22.39 9.50
N LEU A 222 26.04 22.41 10.83
CA LEU A 222 26.39 23.55 11.65
C LEU A 222 27.90 23.54 11.90
N ALA A 223 28.63 24.41 11.21
CA ALA A 223 30.04 24.65 11.42
C ALA A 223 30.24 25.71 12.50
N MET A 224 31.21 25.49 13.38
CA MET A 224 31.51 26.38 14.51
C MET A 224 33.02 26.57 14.61
N THR A 225 33.47 27.78 14.93
CA THR A 225 34.88 28.06 15.27
C THR A 225 34.93 28.72 16.64
N VAL A 226 35.63 28.09 17.57
CA VAL A 226 35.98 28.72 18.85
C VAL A 226 37.35 29.38 18.69
N THR A 227 37.43 30.64 19.09
CA THR A 227 38.67 31.42 19.20
C THR A 227 38.94 31.64 20.69
N ALA A 228 40.05 31.12 21.20
CA ALA A 228 40.50 31.36 22.57
C ALA A 228 41.06 32.79 22.74
N GLU A 229 41.36 33.20 23.96
CA GLU A 229 41.84 34.55 24.27
C GLU A 229 43.14 34.90 23.53
N ASP A 230 44.03 33.93 23.34
CA ASP A 230 45.33 34.12 22.71
C ASP A 230 45.28 34.14 21.17
N GLY A 231 44.09 34.00 20.60
CA GLY A 231 43.85 33.93 19.15
C GLY A 231 43.90 32.51 18.57
N THR A 232 44.24 31.48 19.37
CA THR A 232 44.15 30.08 18.93
C THR A 232 42.73 29.73 18.49
N GLN A 233 42.59 29.14 17.31
CA GLN A 233 41.30 28.78 16.72
C GLN A 233 41.15 27.28 16.53
N LYS A 234 39.93 26.78 16.75
CA LYS A 234 39.56 25.38 16.52
C LYS A 234 38.17 25.27 15.93
N ALA A 235 38.09 24.55 14.81
CA ALA A 235 36.83 24.24 14.14
C ALA A 235 36.16 23.01 14.77
N TYR A 236 34.83 23.07 14.85
CA TYR A 236 33.92 22.01 15.24
C TYR A 236 32.77 21.95 14.22
N SER A 237 32.09 20.81 14.11
CA SER A 237 30.88 20.72 13.29
C SER A 237 29.91 19.67 13.81
N ILE A 238 28.61 19.95 13.71
CA ILE A 238 27.53 18.99 13.95
C ILE A 238 26.72 18.84 12.67
N THR A 239 26.55 17.60 12.21
CA THR A 239 25.65 17.29 11.08
C THR A 239 24.22 17.28 11.58
N THR A 240 23.34 18.04 10.95
CA THR A 240 21.90 17.97 11.18
C THR A 240 21.26 17.04 10.15
N THR A 241 20.18 16.37 10.54
CA THR A 241 19.31 15.62 9.60
C THR A 241 17.87 15.98 9.88
N VAL A 242 17.03 16.10 8.84
CA VAL A 242 15.60 16.29 9.05
C VAL A 242 14.95 14.95 9.34
N LYS A 243 14.20 14.90 10.46
CA LYS A 243 13.41 13.75 10.89
C LYS A 243 12.45 13.36 9.79
N THR A 244 12.66 12.20 9.18
CA THR A 244 11.78 11.76 8.10
C THR A 244 10.41 11.37 8.65
N PRO A 245 9.31 11.95 8.14
CA PRO A 245 7.98 11.56 8.57
C PRO A 245 7.44 10.36 7.78
N PHE A 246 8.21 9.84 6.81
CA PHE A 246 7.80 8.80 5.88
C PHE A 246 8.24 7.40 6.34
N SER A 247 7.27 6.50 6.45
CA SER A 247 7.43 5.11 6.88
C SER A 247 7.05 4.12 5.78
N LYS A 248 7.04 2.83 6.13
CA LYS A 248 6.56 1.74 5.28
C LYS A 248 5.17 1.28 5.75
N TYR A 249 4.24 1.10 4.82
CA TYR A 249 2.86 0.68 5.15
C TYR A 249 2.75 -0.82 5.47
N GLY A 250 1.68 -1.21 6.16
CA GLY A 250 1.40 -2.61 6.53
C GLY A 250 2.43 -3.16 7.51
N ASN A 251 2.52 -2.57 8.72
CA ASN A 251 3.52 -2.92 9.73
C ASN A 251 4.97 -2.97 9.21
N GLY A 252 5.33 -2.07 8.30
CA GLY A 252 6.68 -1.95 7.77
C GLY A 252 7.03 -2.92 6.63
N GLN A 253 6.06 -3.67 6.08
CA GLN A 253 6.31 -4.61 4.99
C GLN A 253 6.52 -3.88 3.65
N PHE A 254 5.62 -2.96 3.29
CA PHE A 254 5.47 -2.43 1.94
C PHE A 254 5.90 -0.96 1.78
N GLY A 255 6.18 -0.54 0.55
CA GLY A 255 6.66 0.81 0.22
C GLY A 255 8.14 1.06 0.58
N SER A 256 8.56 2.32 0.58
CA SER A 256 9.92 2.75 0.95
C SER A 256 9.93 4.13 1.59
N LYS A 257 10.69 4.28 2.68
CA LYS A 257 11.03 5.58 3.28
C LYS A 257 11.84 6.53 2.36
N THR A 258 12.28 6.05 1.19
CA THR A 258 12.95 6.84 0.14
C THR A 258 12.02 7.20 -1.01
N ALA A 259 10.71 6.96 -0.89
CA ALA A 259 9.69 7.45 -1.81
C ALA A 259 9.68 8.98 -1.90
N PHE A 260 10.01 9.64 -0.79
CA PHE A 260 10.18 11.07 -0.65
C PHE A 260 11.54 11.34 0.02
N VAL A 261 12.25 12.37 -0.43
CA VAL A 261 13.64 12.68 -0.04
C VAL A 261 13.74 14.16 0.27
N TRP A 262 14.33 14.50 1.42
CA TRP A 262 14.58 15.89 1.80
C TRP A 262 15.61 16.52 0.86
N ASP A 263 15.23 17.62 0.20
CA ASP A 263 16.13 18.46 -0.57
C ASP A 263 16.65 19.59 0.33
N ASN A 264 17.88 19.40 0.81
CA ASN A 264 18.65 20.38 1.59
C ASN A 264 18.64 21.79 0.94
N ALA A 265 18.89 21.88 -0.36
CA ALA A 265 19.02 23.17 -1.04
C ALA A 265 17.71 23.95 -1.03
N LYS A 266 16.59 23.26 -1.22
CA LYS A 266 15.25 23.85 -1.17
C LYS A 266 14.74 24.03 0.26
N GLY A 267 15.05 23.12 1.17
CA GLY A 267 14.46 23.04 2.52
C GLY A 267 13.05 22.46 2.50
N LEU A 268 12.80 21.40 1.72
CA LEU A 268 11.49 20.73 1.63
C LEU A 268 11.63 19.28 1.15
N TRP A 269 10.55 18.50 1.25
CA TRP A 269 10.52 17.12 0.75
C TRP A 269 10.29 17.08 -0.76
N THR A 270 10.92 16.13 -1.45
CA THR A 270 10.81 15.96 -2.90
C THR A 270 10.51 14.51 -3.27
N THR A 271 9.74 14.34 -4.33
CA THR A 271 9.45 13.03 -4.93
C THR A 271 10.71 12.28 -5.41
N GLY A 272 10.91 11.06 -4.88
CA GLY A 272 12.02 10.16 -5.21
C GLY A 272 12.05 9.64 -6.64
N ALA A 273 13.04 8.83 -6.97
CA ALA A 273 13.35 8.42 -8.35
C ALA A 273 12.51 7.26 -8.92
N ALA A 274 11.77 6.50 -8.08
CA ALA A 274 11.05 5.30 -8.51
C ALA A 274 9.59 5.60 -8.89
N THR A 275 9.10 4.91 -9.92
CA THR A 275 7.78 5.14 -10.57
C THR A 275 6.57 4.56 -9.84
N ASN A 276 6.78 3.78 -8.79
CA ASN A 276 5.76 3.17 -7.93
C ASN A 276 6.14 3.38 -6.45
N SER A 277 6.24 4.64 -6.04
CA SER A 277 6.81 5.02 -4.74
C SER A 277 5.72 5.23 -3.69
N TYR A 278 5.62 4.33 -2.70
CA TYR A 278 4.65 4.37 -1.60
C TYR A 278 5.34 4.67 -0.26
N ALA A 279 4.74 5.51 0.58
CA ALA A 279 5.08 5.62 2.01
C ALA A 279 3.81 5.76 2.85
N SER A 280 3.82 5.22 4.08
CA SER A 280 2.92 5.68 5.14
C SER A 280 3.60 6.80 5.93
N TYR A 281 2.97 7.30 6.98
CA TYR A 281 3.33 8.57 7.61
C TYR A 281 3.24 8.50 9.14
N SER A 282 4.24 9.01 9.88
CA SER A 282 4.12 9.53 11.26
C SER A 282 5.42 10.18 11.74
N SER A 283 5.36 10.90 12.87
CA SER A 283 6.53 11.51 13.54
C SER A 283 7.60 10.52 14.02
N ASN A 284 7.26 9.24 14.22
CA ASN A 284 8.03 8.31 15.05
C ASN A 284 8.18 6.91 14.42
N GLY A 285 7.97 6.77 13.10
CA GLY A 285 8.07 5.48 12.40
C GLY A 285 6.97 4.47 12.74
N GLN A 286 5.87 4.93 13.34
CA GLN A 286 4.56 4.27 13.27
C GLN A 286 3.87 4.66 11.96
N ASN A 287 2.65 4.16 11.74
CA ASN A 287 1.79 4.54 10.63
C ASN A 287 0.54 5.24 11.18
N LEU A 288 0.06 6.30 10.52
CA LEU A 288 -1.29 6.81 10.75
C LEU A 288 -2.27 5.70 10.33
N ASN A 289 -2.97 5.12 11.30
CA ASN A 289 -3.88 3.99 11.14
C ASN A 289 -5.19 4.25 11.88
N GLY A 290 -6.32 3.88 11.26
CA GLY A 290 -7.66 4.13 11.77
C GLY A 290 -8.03 5.61 11.68
N ASP A 291 -8.10 6.29 12.83
CA ASP A 291 -8.50 7.69 12.90
C ASP A 291 -7.28 8.61 12.75
N TYR A 292 -7.27 9.42 11.68
CA TYR A 292 -6.21 10.37 11.39
C TYR A 292 -6.66 11.57 10.56
N ALA A 293 -5.95 12.68 10.71
CA ALA A 293 -5.99 13.82 9.80
C ALA A 293 -4.59 14.05 9.18
N PHE A 294 -4.56 14.55 7.95
CA PHE A 294 -3.36 14.88 7.20
C PHE A 294 -3.63 16.04 6.22
N SER A 295 -2.67 16.95 6.04
CA SER A 295 -2.59 17.79 4.84
C SER A 295 -1.15 18.13 4.46
N ALA A 296 -0.91 18.41 3.19
CA ALA A 296 0.39 18.91 2.71
C ALA A 296 0.20 19.79 1.47
N ASN A 297 1.17 20.67 1.23
CA ASN A 297 1.22 21.51 0.04
C ASN A 297 2.09 20.82 -1.02
N PHE A 298 1.52 20.54 -2.19
CA PHE A 298 2.17 19.88 -3.32
C PHE A 298 2.41 20.91 -4.44
N LYS A 299 3.66 21.22 -4.74
CA LYS A 299 4.06 22.04 -5.89
C LYS A 299 4.61 21.15 -6.99
N ILE A 300 4.02 21.21 -8.17
CA ILE A 300 4.39 20.31 -9.28
C ILE A 300 5.54 20.95 -10.08
N ASN A 301 6.68 20.25 -10.13
CA ASN A 301 7.87 20.63 -10.90
C ASN A 301 7.88 20.05 -12.32
N THR A 302 7.27 18.88 -12.53
CA THR A 302 7.23 18.21 -13.84
C THR A 302 6.01 17.32 -13.96
N MET A 303 5.17 17.60 -14.95
CA MET A 303 4.00 16.81 -15.32
C MET A 303 4.33 15.83 -16.45
N ALA A 304 4.76 14.61 -16.09
CA ALA A 304 4.72 13.51 -17.04
C ALA A 304 3.25 13.13 -17.30
N ASN A 305 2.86 12.90 -18.56
CA ASN A 305 1.47 12.59 -18.91
C ASN A 305 0.95 11.33 -18.18
N ASN A 306 -0.21 11.41 -17.54
CA ASN A 306 -0.77 10.38 -16.64
C ASN A 306 0.11 10.01 -15.43
N SER A 307 1.03 10.88 -15.01
CA SER A 307 1.63 10.75 -13.68
C SER A 307 0.67 11.22 -12.58
N GLU A 308 0.79 10.64 -11.40
CA GLU A 308 -0.11 10.88 -10.27
C GLU A 308 0.65 11.11 -8.96
N ILE A 309 0.14 12.03 -8.13
CA ILE A 309 0.31 11.98 -6.69
C ILE A 309 -1.04 11.58 -6.08
N VAL A 310 -1.01 10.58 -5.21
CA VAL A 310 -2.19 10.05 -4.52
C VAL A 310 -2.01 10.24 -3.02
N VAL A 311 -3.06 10.73 -2.37
CA VAL A 311 -3.24 10.66 -0.91
C VAL A 311 -4.40 9.70 -0.67
N GLU A 312 -4.11 8.50 -0.15
CA GLU A 312 -5.10 7.42 -0.04
C GLU A 312 -5.21 6.87 1.37
N ALA A 313 -6.44 6.55 1.77
CA ALA A 313 -6.71 5.63 2.86
C ALA A 313 -6.64 4.21 2.27
N PHE A 314 -5.79 3.35 2.84
CA PHE A 314 -5.50 2.02 2.34
C PHE A 314 -5.71 0.98 3.45
N ARG A 315 -6.65 0.05 3.25
CA ARG A 315 -6.77 -1.13 4.13
C ARG A 315 -6.05 -2.34 3.50
N ARG A 316 -6.23 -2.54 2.19
CA ARG A 316 -5.60 -3.60 1.39
C ARG A 316 -5.64 -3.31 -0.11
N SER A 317 -4.95 -4.12 -0.91
CA SER A 317 -4.76 -3.94 -2.37
C SER A 317 -6.06 -3.79 -3.20
N ASN A 318 -7.19 -4.26 -2.69
CA ASN A 318 -8.53 -4.14 -3.27
C ASN A 318 -9.52 -3.36 -2.38
N LYS A 319 -9.09 -2.75 -1.27
CA LYS A 319 -9.94 -1.93 -0.40
C LYS A 319 -9.22 -0.64 0.02
N MET A 320 -9.61 0.46 -0.62
CA MET A 320 -8.93 1.75 -0.53
C MET A 320 -9.86 2.89 -0.95
N ILE A 321 -9.57 4.10 -0.48
CA ILE A 321 -10.23 5.35 -0.91
C ILE A 321 -9.11 6.33 -1.30
N ARG A 322 -9.15 6.88 -2.52
CA ARG A 322 -8.05 7.68 -3.06
C ARG A 322 -8.47 9.12 -3.37
N LEU A 323 -7.69 10.10 -2.94
CA LEU A 323 -7.68 11.46 -3.49
C LEU A 323 -6.46 11.56 -4.43
N VAL A 324 -6.70 11.74 -5.72
CA VAL A 324 -5.68 11.66 -6.77
C VAL A 324 -5.53 13.00 -7.48
N LEU A 325 -4.31 13.52 -7.53
CA LEU A 325 -3.88 14.59 -8.42
C LEU A 325 -3.15 13.96 -9.61
N ARG A 326 -3.72 14.03 -10.82
CA ARG A 326 -3.16 13.46 -12.05
C ARG A 326 -2.81 14.56 -13.06
N ALA A 327 -1.63 14.47 -13.67
CA ALA A 327 -1.25 15.28 -14.82
C ALA A 327 -2.05 14.88 -16.08
N SER A 328 -2.78 15.85 -16.64
CA SER A 328 -3.61 15.74 -17.85
C SER A 328 -2.88 16.22 -19.11
N SER A 329 -1.86 17.06 -18.96
CA SER A 329 -0.88 17.43 -19.98
C SER A 329 0.41 17.95 -19.33
N GLU A 330 1.32 18.54 -20.11
CA GLU A 330 2.53 19.17 -19.58
C GLU A 330 2.26 20.40 -18.70
N ASN A 331 1.10 21.07 -18.83
CA ASN A 331 0.72 22.26 -18.04
C ASN A 331 -0.72 22.21 -17.47
N SER A 332 -1.32 21.01 -17.35
CA SER A 332 -2.68 20.87 -16.82
C SER A 332 -2.86 19.60 -15.99
N PHE A 333 -3.74 19.65 -14.99
CA PHE A 333 -4.00 18.53 -14.07
C PHE A 333 -5.47 18.46 -13.66
N VAL A 334 -5.88 17.28 -13.18
CA VAL A 334 -7.19 17.03 -12.59
C VAL A 334 -7.02 16.45 -11.19
N ILE A 335 -7.84 16.89 -10.25
CA ILE A 335 -8.00 16.26 -8.93
C ILE A 335 -9.34 15.53 -8.90
N PHE A 336 -9.30 14.25 -8.61
CA PHE A 336 -10.47 13.38 -8.54
C PHE A 336 -10.39 12.45 -7.33
N SER A 337 -11.49 11.76 -7.01
CA SER A 337 -11.46 10.60 -6.13
C SER A 337 -12.17 9.40 -6.70
N ASP A 338 -11.61 8.22 -6.43
CA ASP A 338 -12.18 6.90 -6.67
C ASP A 338 -11.99 6.02 -5.43
N TYR A 339 -12.55 4.81 -5.44
CA TYR A 339 -12.40 3.84 -4.35
C TYR A 339 -12.38 2.40 -4.88
N ARG A 340 -12.02 1.45 -4.00
CA ARG A 340 -12.26 0.01 -4.16
C ARG A 340 -12.89 -0.55 -2.89
N ASP A 341 -13.87 -1.43 -3.04
CA ASP A 341 -14.69 -2.04 -1.99
C ASP A 341 -14.58 -3.58 -2.01
N ASP A 342 -13.33 -4.08 -2.04
CA ASP A 342 -12.96 -5.45 -2.43
C ASP A 342 -13.20 -5.76 -3.92
N SER A 343 -13.31 -4.72 -4.77
CA SER A 343 -13.53 -4.80 -6.22
C SER A 343 -12.51 -3.98 -7.05
N SER A 344 -12.86 -3.66 -8.31
CA SER A 344 -12.10 -2.74 -9.17
C SER A 344 -12.20 -1.27 -8.71
N PHE A 345 -11.51 -0.33 -9.36
CA PHE A 345 -11.75 1.10 -9.10
C PHE A 345 -13.16 1.52 -9.56
N LEU A 346 -13.90 2.17 -8.65
CA LEU A 346 -15.27 2.63 -8.85
C LEU A 346 -15.41 4.14 -8.63
N ASN A 347 -16.42 4.72 -9.29
CA ASN A 347 -16.89 6.09 -9.13
C ASN A 347 -15.81 7.20 -9.24
N TYR A 348 -15.02 7.18 -10.32
CA TYR A 348 -14.16 8.31 -10.71
C TYR A 348 -14.95 9.64 -10.70
N THR A 349 -14.66 10.50 -9.72
CA THR A 349 -15.38 11.75 -9.47
C THR A 349 -14.40 12.90 -9.47
N GLU A 350 -14.48 13.77 -10.49
CA GLU A 350 -13.65 14.98 -10.62
C GLU A 350 -14.15 16.07 -9.69
N HIS A 351 -13.23 16.67 -8.93
CA HIS A 351 -13.51 17.72 -7.94
C HIS A 351 -12.95 19.08 -8.37
N TYR A 352 -11.78 19.06 -9.01
CA TYR A 352 -11.08 20.26 -9.46
C TYR A 352 -10.26 19.96 -10.72
N GLN A 353 -10.11 20.94 -11.60
CA GLN A 353 -9.27 20.85 -12.80
C GLN A 353 -8.61 22.20 -13.05
N ASP A 354 -7.30 22.19 -13.28
CA ASP A 354 -6.59 23.33 -13.84
C ASP A 354 -6.15 22.99 -15.27
N ASN A 355 -6.26 23.96 -16.17
CA ASN A 355 -5.90 23.83 -17.58
C ASN A 355 -4.67 24.66 -17.98
N ASP A 356 -4.14 25.51 -17.09
CA ASP A 356 -2.94 26.30 -17.34
C ASP A 356 -2.21 26.61 -16.01
N TYR A 357 -1.58 25.57 -15.45
CA TYR A 357 -0.96 25.63 -14.12
C TYR A 357 0.21 26.62 -14.06
N ASP A 358 0.20 27.47 -13.02
CA ASP A 358 1.15 28.57 -12.83
C ASP A 358 2.39 28.19 -11.98
N GLY A 359 2.42 26.98 -11.40
CA GLY A 359 3.46 26.57 -10.45
C GLY A 359 3.15 26.86 -8.97
N SER A 360 1.93 27.29 -8.62
CA SER A 360 1.50 27.52 -7.24
C SER A 360 1.33 26.20 -6.46
N PRO A 361 1.71 26.13 -5.16
CA PRO A 361 1.45 24.94 -4.35
C PRO A 361 -0.06 24.67 -4.19
N ILE A 362 -0.44 23.40 -4.31
CA ILE A 362 -1.81 22.92 -4.15
C ILE A 362 -1.88 22.21 -2.78
N ASN A 363 -2.72 22.68 -1.86
CA ASN A 363 -2.92 21.97 -0.60
C ASN A 363 -3.91 20.82 -0.82
N LEU A 364 -3.47 19.59 -0.52
CA LEU A 364 -4.34 18.41 -0.46
C LEU A 364 -4.39 17.93 0.99
N GLY A 365 -5.59 17.63 1.48
CA GLY A 365 -5.80 17.11 2.82
C GLY A 365 -6.84 16.01 2.88
N VAL A 366 -6.77 15.20 3.93
CA VAL A 366 -7.72 14.12 4.20
C VAL A 366 -7.95 13.99 5.72
N ILE A 367 -9.17 13.66 6.13
CA ILE A 367 -9.49 13.25 7.50
C ILE A 367 -10.24 11.93 7.44
N CYS A 368 -9.68 10.87 7.99
CA CYS A 368 -10.35 9.60 8.21
C CYS A 368 -10.81 9.51 9.67
N TYR A 369 -12.09 9.22 9.88
CA TYR A 369 -12.67 8.91 11.19
C TYR A 369 -13.66 7.76 11.03
N GLU A 370 -13.53 6.66 11.77
CA GLU A 370 -14.36 5.45 11.68
C GLU A 370 -14.49 4.88 10.24
N GLY A 371 -13.50 5.10 9.37
CA GLY A 371 -13.54 4.71 7.94
C GLY A 371 -14.27 5.68 7.01
N SER A 372 -14.73 6.83 7.54
CA SER A 372 -15.30 7.96 6.80
C SER A 372 -14.21 8.98 6.47
N MET A 373 -13.79 9.00 5.19
CA MET A 373 -12.73 9.85 4.66
C MET A 373 -13.29 11.14 4.03
N VAL A 374 -13.03 12.27 4.68
CA VAL A 374 -13.27 13.63 4.14
C VAL A 374 -12.04 14.08 3.37
N MET A 375 -12.22 14.74 2.24
CA MET A 375 -11.17 15.16 1.30
C MET A 375 -11.17 16.68 1.12
N PHE A 376 -9.98 17.28 1.09
CA PHE A 376 -9.78 18.72 1.03
C PHE A 376 -8.90 19.12 -0.15
N ILE A 377 -9.27 20.21 -0.79
CA ILE A 377 -8.47 20.89 -1.82
C ILE A 377 -8.41 22.36 -1.41
N ASN A 378 -7.20 22.90 -1.24
CA ASN A 378 -6.94 24.29 -0.84
C ASN A 378 -7.74 24.71 0.42
N GLY A 379 -7.80 23.82 1.41
CA GLY A 379 -8.49 24.04 2.69
C GLY A 379 -10.03 23.94 2.65
N GLN A 380 -10.64 23.64 1.48
CA GLN A 380 -12.09 23.47 1.35
C GLN A 380 -12.47 21.99 1.27
N THR A 381 -13.54 21.59 1.97
CA THR A 381 -14.13 20.24 1.85
C THR A 381 -14.61 20.02 0.42
N ALA A 382 -13.89 19.19 -0.34
CA ALA A 382 -14.21 18.87 -1.73
C ALA A 382 -15.20 17.70 -1.81
N TYR A 383 -15.01 16.66 -1.00
CA TYR A 383 -15.82 15.45 -1.04
C TYR A 383 -15.70 14.60 0.24
N ARG A 384 -16.65 13.70 0.47
CA ARG A 384 -16.58 12.61 1.47
C ARG A 384 -16.75 11.25 0.80
N ARG A 385 -16.11 10.22 1.32
CA ARG A 385 -16.44 8.81 1.06
C ARG A 385 -16.32 8.02 2.36
N ALA A 386 -17.27 7.14 2.69
CA ALA A 386 -17.06 6.13 3.73
C ALA A 386 -17.15 4.72 3.14
N LEU A 387 -16.24 3.83 3.57
CA LEU A 387 -16.34 2.40 3.27
C LEU A 387 -16.65 1.64 4.57
N ARG A 388 -17.52 0.65 4.45
CA ARG A 388 -17.86 -0.27 5.53
C ARG A 388 -16.64 -1.11 5.92
N ASP A 389 -16.42 -1.37 7.20
CA ASP A 389 -15.28 -2.13 7.76
C ASP A 389 -13.93 -1.60 7.24
N PHE A 390 -13.65 -0.34 7.57
CA PHE A 390 -12.52 0.44 7.04
C PHE A 390 -11.89 1.39 8.08
N GLY A 391 -12.35 1.39 9.34
CA GLY A 391 -11.80 2.19 10.45
C GLY A 391 -10.45 1.71 11.00
N ASP A 392 -9.77 0.85 10.25
CA ASP A 392 -8.42 0.32 10.46
C ASP A 392 -7.51 0.55 9.24
N SER A 393 -7.91 1.43 8.30
CA SER A 393 -7.09 1.80 7.15
C SER A 393 -5.84 2.61 7.55
N GLU A 394 -4.73 2.43 6.84
CA GLU A 394 -3.52 3.25 6.97
C GLU A 394 -3.55 4.42 5.97
N LEU A 395 -3.03 5.60 6.35
CA LEU A 395 -2.68 6.63 5.36
C LEU A 395 -1.49 6.15 4.53
N VAL A 396 -1.62 6.25 3.20
CA VAL A 396 -0.53 6.04 2.25
C VAL A 396 -0.46 7.24 1.29
N ILE A 397 0.76 7.64 0.93
CA ILE A 397 1.02 8.63 -0.10
C ILE A 397 1.85 7.98 -1.19
N SER A 398 1.36 8.09 -2.43
CA SER A 398 1.87 7.31 -3.57
C SER A 398 2.20 8.21 -4.75
N ASN A 399 3.35 7.97 -5.38
CA ASN A 399 3.75 8.59 -6.66
C ASN A 399 3.75 7.52 -7.75
N VAL A 400 2.92 7.74 -8.77
CA VAL A 400 2.68 6.83 -9.89
C VAL A 400 3.19 7.47 -11.18
N SER A 401 3.93 6.69 -11.98
CA SER A 401 4.57 7.13 -13.23
C SER A 401 5.53 8.32 -13.11
N GLY A 402 5.98 8.64 -11.88
CA GLY A 402 7.11 9.52 -11.63
C GLY A 402 6.82 11.02 -11.72
N MET A 403 5.66 11.48 -11.27
CA MET A 403 5.39 12.93 -11.13
C MET A 403 6.48 13.57 -10.27
N LYS A 404 6.97 14.74 -10.65
CA LYS A 404 7.93 15.49 -9.81
C LYS A 404 7.24 16.59 -9.04
N CYS A 405 7.16 16.43 -7.72
CA CYS A 405 6.65 17.43 -6.80
C CYS A 405 7.64 17.76 -5.68
N ASP A 406 7.58 19.03 -5.27
CA ASP A 406 8.06 19.55 -3.98
C ASP A 406 6.87 19.51 -3.00
N ILE A 407 7.14 19.16 -1.74
CA ILE A 407 6.15 18.89 -0.70
C ILE A 407 6.60 19.58 0.59
N SER A 408 5.77 20.43 1.18
CA SER A 408 6.13 21.26 2.33
C SER A 408 4.95 21.59 3.23
N GLY A 409 5.20 21.86 4.51
CA GLY A 409 4.15 22.27 5.46
C GLY A 409 3.17 21.14 5.70
N ILE A 410 3.70 20.00 6.16
CA ILE A 410 2.94 18.76 6.33
C ILE A 410 2.33 18.71 7.74
N GLU A 411 1.01 18.81 7.81
CA GLU A 411 0.24 18.80 9.05
C GLU A 411 -0.49 17.45 9.22
N TYR A 412 -0.58 16.94 10.44
CA TYR A 412 -1.19 15.64 10.72
C TYR A 412 -1.49 15.42 12.21
N THR A 413 -2.42 14.51 12.50
CA THR A 413 -2.68 14.00 13.86
C THR A 413 -3.37 12.63 13.82
N ASN A 414 -3.18 11.83 14.85
CA ASN A 414 -3.95 10.61 15.17
C ASN A 414 -4.48 10.63 16.62
N ASP A 415 -4.64 11.82 17.20
CA ASP A 415 -5.43 11.99 18.42
C ASP A 415 -6.92 11.89 18.07
N GLU A 416 -7.54 10.75 18.39
CA GLU A 416 -8.95 10.39 18.14
C GLU A 416 -9.93 11.55 18.40
N THR A 417 -9.76 12.24 19.53
CA THR A 417 -10.63 13.37 19.92
C THR A 417 -10.45 14.57 18.99
N THR A 418 -9.21 14.90 18.62
CA THR A 418 -8.90 15.98 17.67
C THR A 418 -9.35 15.62 16.26
N VAL A 419 -9.07 14.39 15.80
CA VAL A 419 -9.50 13.88 14.48
C VAL A 419 -11.02 13.97 14.34
N LYS A 420 -11.76 13.48 15.34
CA LYS A 420 -13.22 13.58 15.35
C LYS A 420 -13.70 15.03 15.31
N ALA A 421 -13.12 15.92 16.11
CA ALA A 421 -13.50 17.33 16.13
C ALA A 421 -13.23 18.04 14.79
N MET A 422 -12.15 17.67 14.08
CA MET A 422 -11.87 18.15 12.74
C MET A 422 -12.86 17.59 11.70
N HIS A 423 -13.23 16.30 11.82
CA HIS A 423 -14.21 15.62 10.96
C HIS A 423 -15.61 16.22 11.10
N ASP A 424 -16.13 16.30 12.33
CA ASP A 424 -17.43 16.92 12.66
C ASP A 424 -17.52 18.36 12.13
N ASN A 425 -16.43 19.15 12.27
CA ASN A 425 -16.37 20.52 11.80
C ASN A 425 -16.31 20.62 10.26
N ALA A 426 -15.61 19.71 9.59
CA ALA A 426 -15.50 19.69 8.13
C ALA A 426 -16.79 19.29 7.41
N LEU A 427 -17.66 18.53 8.09
CA LEU A 427 -18.98 18.13 7.61
C LEU A 427 -20.10 19.10 7.99
N LYS A 428 -19.86 20.02 8.92
CA LYS A 428 -20.87 20.96 9.44
C LYS A 428 -21.62 21.74 8.34
N ASP A 429 -20.92 22.13 7.28
CA ASP A 429 -21.47 22.90 6.15
C ASP A 429 -21.34 22.10 4.82
N TYR A 430 -21.18 20.77 4.88
CA TYR A 430 -21.10 19.84 3.73
C TYR A 430 -22.18 18.75 3.85
N ASN A 431 -23.02 18.61 2.82
CA ASN A 431 -23.98 17.53 2.71
C ASN A 431 -23.52 16.51 1.65
N ASP A 432 -23.67 15.22 1.95
CA ASP A 432 -23.52 14.18 0.92
C ASP A 432 -24.60 14.34 -0.15
N ARG A 433 -24.25 14.00 -1.40
CA ARG A 433 -25.24 13.92 -2.49
C ARG A 433 -26.03 12.63 -2.33
N MET A 434 -27.35 12.70 -2.47
CA MET A 434 -28.24 11.53 -2.39
C MET A 434 -28.39 10.86 -3.76
N ILE A 435 -28.06 11.58 -4.83
CA ILE A 435 -28.07 11.10 -6.21
C ILE A 435 -26.84 11.58 -6.99
N GLY A 436 -26.51 10.91 -8.10
CA GLY A 436 -25.38 11.32 -8.92
C GLY A 436 -25.14 10.50 -10.18
N LYS A 437 -23.88 10.54 -10.64
CA LYS A 437 -23.41 9.80 -11.82
C LYS A 437 -23.37 8.29 -11.53
N THR A 438 -23.70 7.48 -12.52
CA THR A 438 -23.61 6.02 -12.46
C THR A 438 -22.15 5.53 -12.49
N THR A 439 -21.88 4.36 -11.90
CA THR A 439 -20.57 3.70 -12.00
C THR A 439 -20.17 3.36 -13.45
N GLY A 440 -21.15 3.20 -14.35
CA GLY A 440 -20.95 2.97 -15.80
C GLY A 440 -21.01 4.23 -16.67
N SER A 441 -19.92 4.50 -17.41
CA SER A 441 -19.70 5.72 -18.22
C SER A 441 -20.56 5.91 -19.49
N THR A 442 -21.54 5.05 -19.78
CA THR A 442 -22.28 5.07 -21.07
C THR A 442 -23.72 5.60 -21.01
N PHE A 443 -24.20 6.02 -19.84
CA PHE A 443 -25.53 6.64 -19.70
C PHE A 443 -25.42 8.18 -19.74
N ASN A 444 -26.31 8.83 -20.50
CA ASN A 444 -26.37 10.30 -20.60
C ASN A 444 -26.99 10.90 -19.33
N LEU A 445 -26.17 11.10 -18.31
CA LEU A 445 -26.54 11.62 -16.98
C LEU A 445 -26.80 13.14 -16.94
N GLY A 446 -26.83 13.81 -18.10
CA GLY A 446 -27.04 15.26 -18.22
C GLY A 446 -28.51 15.69 -18.14
N THR A 447 -29.30 15.10 -17.24
CA THR A 447 -30.77 15.22 -17.23
C THR A 447 -31.31 15.76 -15.91
N TYR A 448 -32.18 16.76 -16.02
CA TYR A 448 -32.67 17.65 -14.97
C TYR A 448 -32.92 17.02 -13.58
N THR A 449 -32.21 17.53 -12.59
CA THR A 449 -32.30 17.21 -11.16
C THR A 449 -32.18 18.46 -10.31
N ASP A 450 -32.96 18.54 -9.23
CA ASP A 450 -32.71 19.41 -8.08
C ASP A 450 -32.52 18.53 -6.84
N GLU A 451 -31.58 18.86 -5.96
CA GLU A 451 -31.45 18.34 -4.59
C GLU A 451 -31.71 19.49 -3.60
N ASP A 452 -32.58 19.26 -2.63
CA ASP A 452 -32.88 20.15 -1.49
C ASP A 452 -32.41 19.47 -0.20
N PHE A 453 -31.21 19.86 0.22
CA PHE A 453 -30.51 19.28 1.37
C PHE A 453 -31.12 19.66 2.72
N ASP A 454 -31.96 20.71 2.79
CA ASP A 454 -32.62 21.12 4.04
C ASP A 454 -33.79 20.17 4.42
N ASN A 455 -34.21 19.28 3.51
CA ASN A 455 -35.45 18.49 3.64
C ASN A 455 -35.33 17.01 3.17
N ASP A 456 -34.12 16.45 3.07
CA ASP A 456 -33.84 15.10 2.52
C ASP A 456 -34.60 14.80 1.21
N THR A 457 -34.72 15.82 0.35
CA THR A 457 -35.66 15.83 -0.77
C THR A 457 -34.95 16.08 -2.09
N PHE A 458 -35.09 15.16 -3.05
CA PHE A 458 -34.56 15.36 -4.41
C PHE A 458 -35.62 15.15 -5.47
N SER A 459 -35.38 15.68 -6.66
CA SER A 459 -36.29 15.58 -7.79
C SER A 459 -35.59 15.16 -9.06
N ILE A 460 -36.18 14.21 -9.79
CA ILE A 460 -35.73 13.76 -11.12
C ILE A 460 -36.87 14.08 -12.10
N TRP A 461 -36.61 14.81 -13.20
CA TRP A 461 -37.67 15.06 -14.18
C TRP A 461 -37.27 15.05 -15.64
N THR A 462 -38.29 14.84 -16.47
CA THR A 462 -38.27 15.09 -17.91
C THR A 462 -39.09 16.35 -18.21
N THR A 463 -38.92 16.96 -19.39
CA THR A 463 -39.55 18.27 -19.69
C THR A 463 -41.07 18.25 -19.41
N LEU A 464 -41.56 19.25 -18.67
CA LEU A 464 -42.96 19.37 -18.26
C LEU A 464 -43.80 20.20 -19.25
N ASP A 465 -43.38 20.22 -20.51
CA ASP A 465 -43.94 21.04 -21.61
C ASP A 465 -45.15 20.40 -22.31
N GLY A 466 -45.57 19.21 -21.88
CA GLY A 466 -46.62 18.41 -22.54
C GLY A 466 -46.23 17.83 -23.91
N SER A 467 -44.97 17.98 -24.35
CA SER A 467 -44.48 17.37 -25.59
C SER A 467 -44.42 15.84 -25.43
N ASN A 468 -45.15 15.12 -26.26
CA ASN A 468 -45.34 13.67 -26.11
C ASN A 468 -44.16 12.86 -26.71
N ASP A 469 -42.94 13.27 -26.38
CA ASP A 469 -41.70 12.64 -26.80
C ASP A 469 -41.46 11.35 -25.99
N ASN A 470 -41.50 10.22 -26.68
CA ASN A 470 -41.34 8.89 -26.09
C ASN A 470 -39.89 8.58 -25.68
N ASN A 471 -38.91 9.36 -26.15
CA ASN A 471 -37.48 9.13 -25.92
C ASN A 471 -36.93 9.93 -24.72
N LYS A 472 -37.65 10.93 -24.20
CA LYS A 472 -37.25 11.68 -23.00
C LYS A 472 -37.24 10.78 -21.75
N SER A 473 -36.06 10.58 -21.18
CA SER A 473 -35.85 9.96 -19.88
C SER A 473 -34.70 10.62 -19.12
N ALA A 474 -34.83 10.73 -17.80
CA ALA A 474 -33.80 11.20 -16.90
C ALA A 474 -33.36 10.05 -15.97
N LEU A 475 -32.05 9.89 -15.73
CA LEU A 475 -31.48 8.77 -14.96
C LEU A 475 -30.44 9.29 -13.96
N VAL A 476 -30.39 8.69 -12.77
CA VAL A 476 -29.36 8.91 -11.74
C VAL A 476 -29.05 7.62 -10.98
N SER A 477 -27.83 7.42 -10.50
CA SER A 477 -27.59 6.46 -9.40
C SER A 477 -28.01 7.08 -8.08
N VAL A 478 -28.47 6.23 -7.17
CA VAL A 478 -28.62 6.52 -5.74
C VAL A 478 -27.23 6.51 -5.09
N TYR A 479 -27.01 7.34 -4.08
CA TYR A 479 -25.75 7.44 -3.34
C TYR A 479 -25.96 7.21 -1.84
N GLU A 480 -24.95 6.65 -1.19
CA GLU A 480 -24.83 6.45 0.26
C GLU A 480 -23.40 6.85 0.67
N ASN A 481 -23.24 7.69 1.70
CA ASN A 481 -21.93 8.08 2.24
C ASN A 481 -20.90 8.55 1.18
N GLY A 482 -21.37 9.27 0.14
CA GLY A 482 -20.55 9.76 -0.97
C GLY A 482 -20.17 8.73 -2.04
N ASN A 483 -20.62 7.47 -1.91
CA ASN A 483 -20.44 6.41 -2.90
C ASN A 483 -21.77 6.07 -3.59
N PRO A 484 -21.78 5.63 -4.86
CA PRO A 484 -22.99 5.07 -5.45
C PRO A 484 -23.45 3.86 -4.65
N LEU A 485 -24.76 3.69 -4.49
CA LEU A 485 -25.36 2.58 -3.76
C LEU A 485 -25.17 1.29 -4.58
N TYR A 486 -24.03 0.64 -4.33
CA TYR A 486 -23.49 -0.51 -5.04
C TYR A 486 -22.97 -1.51 -4.01
N GLY A 487 -23.23 -2.79 -4.21
CA GLY A 487 -22.77 -3.80 -3.26
C GLY A 487 -23.43 -5.16 -3.43
N TYR A 488 -23.08 -6.07 -2.52
CA TYR A 488 -23.64 -7.42 -2.40
C TYR A 488 -25.04 -7.42 -1.76
N SER A 489 -25.30 -6.46 -0.89
CA SER A 489 -26.60 -6.21 -0.28
C SER A 489 -26.77 -4.69 -0.12
N TRP A 490 -27.93 -4.16 -0.49
CA TRP A 490 -28.35 -2.80 -0.21
C TRP A 490 -29.86 -2.66 -0.21
N ALA A 491 -30.34 -1.64 0.51
CA ALA A 491 -31.72 -1.19 0.48
C ALA A 491 -31.75 0.33 0.33
N PHE A 492 -32.76 0.83 -0.37
CA PHE A 492 -33.16 2.22 -0.21
C PHE A 492 -34.68 2.37 -0.14
N THR A 493 -35.09 3.33 0.67
CA THR A 493 -36.47 3.59 1.06
C THR A 493 -36.80 5.07 0.99
N GLY A 494 -38.07 5.39 0.90
CA GLY A 494 -38.55 6.76 1.05
C GLY A 494 -39.98 6.90 0.54
N THR A 495 -40.47 8.14 0.44
CA THR A 495 -41.74 8.45 -0.22
C THR A 495 -41.48 8.95 -1.64
N ILE A 496 -42.13 8.33 -2.64
CA ILE A 496 -42.10 8.80 -4.02
C ILE A 496 -43.40 9.54 -4.36
N ASP A 497 -43.28 10.86 -4.54
CA ASP A 497 -44.27 11.70 -5.19
C ASP A 497 -44.04 11.69 -6.71
N VAL A 498 -45.11 11.52 -7.50
CA VAL A 498 -45.01 11.59 -8.97
C VAL A 498 -46.06 12.53 -9.55
N LEU A 499 -45.59 13.52 -10.31
CA LEU A 499 -46.38 14.58 -10.91
C LEU A 499 -46.22 14.53 -12.44
N TYR A 500 -47.33 14.45 -13.19
CA TYR A 500 -47.25 14.21 -14.65
C TYR A 500 -48.34 14.88 -15.49
N TYR A 501 -48.05 15.00 -16.79
CA TYR A 501 -48.86 15.70 -17.80
C TYR A 501 -49.47 14.76 -18.85
N ALA A 502 -48.68 13.85 -19.44
CA ALA A 502 -49.12 13.02 -20.56
C ALA A 502 -49.90 11.76 -20.15
N SER A 503 -50.46 11.09 -21.16
CA SER A 503 -50.88 9.70 -21.04
C SER A 503 -49.67 8.77 -21.15
N ASN A 504 -49.56 7.78 -20.24
CA ASN A 504 -48.47 6.79 -20.16
C ASN A 504 -47.07 7.28 -19.68
N PRO A 505 -46.97 8.02 -18.55
CA PRO A 505 -45.69 8.28 -17.88
C PRO A 505 -45.17 7.03 -17.17
N HIS A 506 -43.84 6.88 -17.05
CA HIS A 506 -43.21 5.73 -16.40
C HIS A 506 -42.25 6.16 -15.29
N VAL A 507 -42.41 5.52 -14.13
CA VAL A 507 -41.39 5.43 -13.08
C VAL A 507 -40.67 4.11 -13.29
N VAL A 508 -39.35 4.08 -13.17
CA VAL A 508 -38.59 2.84 -13.27
C VAL A 508 -37.51 2.78 -12.21
N PHE A 509 -37.54 1.72 -11.40
CA PHE A 509 -36.43 1.32 -10.56
C PHE A 509 -35.50 0.43 -11.38
N TYR A 510 -34.21 0.75 -11.40
CA TYR A 510 -33.17 0.04 -12.14
C TYR A 510 -32.18 -0.59 -11.17
N THR A 511 -31.67 -1.76 -11.55
CA THR A 511 -30.44 -2.29 -10.96
C THR A 511 -29.64 -3.05 -12.01
N TYR A 512 -28.31 -2.98 -11.94
CA TYR A 512 -27.43 -3.53 -12.97
C TYR A 512 -26.11 -4.03 -12.42
N LYS A 513 -25.59 -5.09 -13.04
CA LYS A 513 -24.21 -5.57 -12.84
C LYS A 513 -23.23 -4.81 -13.74
N ASP A 514 -23.62 -4.55 -14.98
CA ASP A 514 -22.80 -3.84 -15.98
C ASP A 514 -23.66 -3.18 -17.08
N ASN A 515 -23.05 -2.41 -17.98
CA ASN A 515 -23.71 -1.68 -19.09
C ASN A 515 -24.47 -2.60 -20.10
N SER A 516 -24.31 -3.91 -20.00
CA SER A 516 -24.94 -4.94 -20.83
C SER A 516 -25.90 -5.86 -20.05
N ASN A 517 -25.76 -5.99 -18.73
CA ASN A 517 -26.59 -6.84 -17.86
C ASN A 517 -27.36 -6.03 -16.82
N TYR A 518 -28.66 -5.81 -17.04
CA TYR A 518 -29.49 -5.03 -16.13
C TYR A 518 -30.96 -5.48 -16.04
N CYS A 519 -31.60 -5.07 -14.94
CA CYS A 519 -32.99 -5.31 -14.62
C CYS A 519 -33.73 -3.96 -14.45
N LYS A 520 -34.97 -3.91 -14.97
CA LYS A 520 -35.83 -2.72 -14.96
C LYS A 520 -37.19 -3.07 -14.38
N ALA A 521 -37.53 -2.53 -13.22
CA ALA A 521 -38.86 -2.62 -12.61
C ALA A 521 -39.70 -1.39 -13.02
N LEU A 522 -40.51 -1.52 -14.07
CA LEU A 522 -41.31 -0.42 -14.64
C LEU A 522 -42.69 -0.37 -14.00
N LEU A 523 -43.03 0.80 -13.45
CA LEU A 523 -44.34 1.14 -12.92
C LEU A 523 -45.06 2.10 -13.87
N ASN A 524 -46.30 1.77 -14.23
CA ASN A 524 -47.10 2.52 -15.20
C ASN A 524 -48.29 3.20 -14.52
N LEU A 525 -48.35 4.52 -14.60
CA LEU A 525 -49.38 5.33 -13.92
C LEU A 525 -50.64 5.55 -14.76
N ASN A 526 -50.72 4.96 -15.96
CA ASN A 526 -51.88 5.10 -16.83
C ASN A 526 -53.01 4.14 -16.40
N SER A 527 -54.10 4.70 -15.88
CA SER A 527 -55.32 3.97 -15.51
C SER A 527 -55.98 3.18 -16.65
N SER A 528 -55.66 3.49 -17.92
CA SER A 528 -56.16 2.76 -19.10
C SER A 528 -55.18 1.71 -19.66
N ASN A 529 -53.94 1.67 -19.18
CA ASN A 529 -52.94 0.66 -19.55
C ASN A 529 -51.96 0.47 -18.39
N ASN A 530 -52.39 -0.29 -17.38
CA ASN A 530 -51.70 -0.44 -16.11
C ASN A 530 -50.71 -1.62 -16.09
N ASN A 531 -50.06 -1.91 -17.22
CA ASN A 531 -49.00 -2.92 -17.33
C ASN A 531 -47.73 -2.46 -16.60
N ASN A 532 -47.70 -2.64 -15.27
CA ASN A 532 -46.45 -2.78 -14.52
C ASN A 532 -45.72 -4.02 -15.05
N CYS A 533 -44.39 -3.95 -15.20
CA CYS A 533 -43.61 -5.04 -15.79
C CYS A 533 -42.14 -4.94 -15.36
N MET A 534 -41.54 -6.07 -15.00
CA MET A 534 -40.11 -6.18 -14.78
C MET A 534 -39.46 -6.86 -15.98
N TYR A 535 -38.33 -6.33 -16.45
CA TYR A 535 -37.57 -6.90 -17.56
C TYR A 535 -36.12 -7.17 -17.14
N ARG A 536 -35.57 -8.31 -17.57
CA ARG A 536 -34.11 -8.51 -17.70
C ARG A 536 -33.74 -8.28 -19.15
N GLN A 537 -32.75 -7.43 -19.37
CA GLN A 537 -32.27 -7.08 -20.70
C GLN A 537 -30.77 -7.36 -20.75
N ILE A 538 -30.38 -8.24 -21.68
CA ILE A 538 -28.98 -8.63 -21.92
C ILE A 538 -28.60 -8.09 -23.30
N LYS A 539 -27.81 -7.03 -23.31
CA LYS A 539 -27.35 -6.34 -24.52
C LYS A 539 -26.52 -7.32 -25.37
N ASN A 540 -26.73 -7.30 -26.68
CA ASN A 540 -26.17 -8.25 -27.65
C ASN A 540 -26.61 -9.73 -27.51
N SER A 541 -27.57 -10.06 -26.64
CA SER A 541 -28.14 -11.42 -26.61
C SER A 541 -29.16 -11.66 -27.73
N VAL A 542 -29.25 -12.91 -28.20
CA VAL A 542 -30.22 -13.34 -29.23
C VAL A 542 -31.63 -13.53 -28.65
N LEU A 543 -31.78 -13.52 -27.31
CA LEU A 543 -33.01 -13.86 -26.60
C LEU A 543 -33.97 -12.66 -26.39
N GLY A 544 -33.47 -11.43 -26.47
CA GLY A 544 -34.27 -10.22 -26.28
C GLY A 544 -34.67 -9.94 -24.82
N ASP A 545 -35.64 -9.03 -24.63
CA ASP A 545 -36.09 -8.58 -23.31
C ASP A 545 -37.02 -9.63 -22.67
N VAL A 546 -36.56 -10.26 -21.59
CA VAL A 546 -37.35 -11.27 -20.87
C VAL A 546 -38.26 -10.59 -19.84
N ASN A 547 -39.58 -10.77 -19.97
CA ASN A 547 -40.54 -10.38 -18.93
C ASN A 547 -40.35 -11.29 -17.71
N LEU A 548 -40.16 -10.68 -16.54
CA LEU A 548 -39.93 -11.36 -15.26
C LEU A 548 -41.17 -11.33 -14.38
N THR A 549 -41.10 -12.05 -13.26
CA THR A 549 -42.22 -12.27 -12.32
C THR A 549 -42.71 -10.97 -11.67
N GLN A 550 -43.83 -10.45 -12.16
CA GLN A 550 -44.67 -9.54 -11.38
C GLN A 550 -45.46 -10.35 -10.35
N VAL A 551 -45.56 -9.86 -9.11
CA VAL A 551 -46.43 -10.47 -8.09
C VAL A 551 -47.89 -10.34 -8.51
N ALA A 552 -48.62 -11.46 -8.50
CA ALA A 552 -50.01 -11.53 -8.93
C ALA A 552 -50.90 -10.55 -8.16
N GLY A 553 -51.84 -9.91 -8.86
CA GLY A 553 -52.75 -8.90 -8.28
C GLY A 553 -52.23 -7.46 -8.29
N THR A 554 -50.92 -7.23 -8.21
CA THR A 554 -50.30 -5.88 -8.08
C THR A 554 -50.36 -5.00 -9.34
N LYS A 555 -51.14 -5.40 -10.35
CA LYS A 555 -51.21 -4.75 -11.66
C LYS A 555 -51.96 -3.43 -11.57
N GLY A 556 -51.22 -2.33 -11.67
CA GLY A 556 -51.74 -0.98 -11.50
C GLY A 556 -51.94 -0.56 -10.05
N ILE A 557 -51.23 -1.19 -9.10
CA ILE A 557 -51.26 -0.86 -7.66
C ILE A 557 -51.22 0.65 -7.39
N MET A 558 -50.32 1.37 -8.08
CA MET A 558 -50.19 2.84 -8.07
C MET A 558 -51.52 3.58 -8.29
N VAL A 559 -52.36 3.09 -9.21
CA VAL A 559 -53.63 3.72 -9.58
C VAL A 559 -54.78 3.22 -8.69
N ASN A 560 -54.73 1.95 -8.31
CA ASN A 560 -55.87 1.25 -7.71
C ASN A 560 -56.01 1.50 -6.20
N GLU A 561 -54.90 1.59 -5.46
CA GLU A 561 -54.90 1.58 -3.99
C GLU A 561 -54.72 2.98 -3.36
N TYR A 562 -53.89 3.83 -3.98
CA TYR A 562 -53.56 5.18 -3.46
C TYR A 562 -54.24 6.32 -4.23
N GLY A 563 -54.86 6.02 -5.39
CA GLY A 563 -55.66 6.95 -6.18
C GLY A 563 -54.87 7.97 -6.99
N ILE A 564 -55.61 8.88 -7.65
CA ILE A 564 -55.05 9.97 -8.46
C ILE A 564 -55.60 11.29 -7.93
N ILE A 565 -54.73 12.11 -7.34
CA ILE A 565 -55.08 13.48 -6.96
C ILE A 565 -54.97 14.35 -8.21
N THR A 566 -56.00 15.12 -8.52
CA THR A 566 -55.93 16.16 -9.57
C THR A 566 -55.64 17.50 -8.91
N THR A 567 -54.52 18.11 -9.24
CA THR A 567 -54.03 19.37 -8.67
C THR A 567 -53.90 20.41 -9.77
N VAL A 568 -54.31 21.66 -9.53
CA VAL A 568 -53.99 22.78 -10.43
C VAL A 568 -52.66 23.38 -9.98
N ASP A 569 -51.78 23.67 -10.93
CA ASP A 569 -50.48 24.30 -10.68
C ASP A 569 -50.53 25.84 -10.75
N ASP A 570 -49.41 26.49 -10.46
CA ASP A 570 -49.27 27.96 -10.46
C ASP A 570 -49.46 28.60 -11.87
N SER A 571 -49.46 27.79 -12.93
CA SER A 571 -49.79 28.22 -14.30
C SER A 571 -51.28 28.06 -14.66
N GLY A 572 -52.09 27.50 -13.76
CA GLY A 572 -53.49 27.14 -14.01
C GLY A 572 -53.69 25.80 -14.71
N THR A 573 -52.65 24.97 -14.85
CA THR A 573 -52.70 23.68 -15.55
C THR A 573 -53.05 22.55 -14.59
N SER A 574 -54.02 21.72 -14.97
CA SER A 574 -54.39 20.50 -14.23
C SER A 574 -53.34 19.40 -14.39
N ARG A 575 -52.58 19.15 -13.32
CA ARG A 575 -51.64 18.02 -13.19
C ARG A 575 -52.29 16.84 -12.44
N LYS A 576 -51.72 15.65 -12.60
CA LYS A 576 -52.03 14.47 -11.76
C LYS A 576 -50.88 14.18 -10.81
N LYS A 577 -51.18 13.95 -9.53
CA LYS A 577 -50.23 13.54 -8.49
C LYS A 577 -50.55 12.13 -7.95
N TYR A 578 -49.51 11.33 -7.78
CA TYR A 578 -49.43 10.11 -6.98
C TYR A 578 -48.47 10.32 -5.80
N SER A 579 -48.64 9.58 -4.70
CA SER A 579 -47.71 9.53 -3.57
C SER A 579 -47.78 8.17 -2.88
N ALA A 580 -46.64 7.54 -2.57
CA ALA A 580 -46.56 6.40 -1.64
C ALA A 580 -45.14 6.18 -1.12
N PRO A 581 -44.99 5.57 0.08
CA PRO A 581 -43.71 4.99 0.48
C PRO A 581 -43.33 3.79 -0.39
N PHE A 582 -42.03 3.60 -0.61
CA PHE A 582 -41.46 2.47 -1.34
C PHE A 582 -40.21 1.93 -0.62
N THR A 583 -39.86 0.69 -0.93
CA THR A 583 -38.64 0.01 -0.49
C THR A 583 -38.10 -0.80 -1.65
N PHE A 584 -36.90 -0.49 -2.13
CA PHE A 584 -36.22 -1.26 -3.18
C PHE A 584 -34.95 -1.89 -2.59
N ILE A 585 -34.82 -3.21 -2.74
CA ILE A 585 -33.78 -4.03 -2.12
C ILE A 585 -33.09 -4.86 -3.19
N TYR A 586 -31.77 -4.98 -3.04
CA TYR A 586 -30.94 -6.01 -3.62
C TYR A 586 -30.23 -6.75 -2.47
N ASP A 587 -30.41 -8.06 -2.33
CA ASP A 587 -29.71 -8.86 -1.31
C ASP A 587 -29.20 -10.16 -1.93
N ASN A 588 -27.89 -10.25 -2.14
CA ASN A 588 -27.18 -11.37 -2.79
C ASN A 588 -27.90 -11.87 -4.06
N GLY A 589 -28.11 -10.96 -5.02
CA GLY A 589 -28.74 -11.29 -6.29
C GLY A 589 -30.28 -11.30 -6.29
N THR A 590 -30.94 -11.38 -5.13
CA THR A 590 -32.39 -11.25 -5.01
C THR A 590 -32.81 -9.79 -5.10
N ILE A 591 -33.65 -9.44 -6.07
CA ILE A 591 -34.17 -8.09 -6.30
C ILE A 591 -35.64 -8.02 -5.84
N LEU A 592 -35.97 -7.12 -4.91
CA LEU A 592 -37.32 -6.95 -4.35
C LEU A 592 -37.76 -5.48 -4.44
N LEU A 593 -38.97 -5.21 -4.95
CA LEU A 593 -39.61 -3.89 -4.86
C LEU A 593 -40.93 -3.99 -4.11
N TYR A 594 -41.03 -3.27 -3.00
CA TYR A 594 -42.27 -3.05 -2.25
C TYR A 594 -42.78 -1.63 -2.47
N LEU A 595 -44.10 -1.47 -2.54
CA LEU A 595 -44.80 -0.19 -2.46
C LEU A 595 -45.75 -0.25 -1.27
N ALA A 596 -45.54 0.62 -0.28
CA ALA A 596 -46.28 0.64 0.98
C ALA A 596 -46.47 -0.77 1.59
N ASN A 597 -45.36 -1.50 1.69
CA ASN A 597 -45.22 -2.88 2.18
C ASN A 597 -45.86 -3.97 1.31
N THR A 598 -46.60 -3.65 0.25
CA THR A 598 -47.02 -4.65 -0.75
C THR A 598 -45.85 -4.96 -1.70
N LEU A 599 -45.39 -6.22 -1.72
CA LEU A 599 -44.37 -6.70 -2.67
C LEU A 599 -44.93 -6.69 -4.11
N VAL A 600 -44.30 -5.95 -5.02
CA VAL A 600 -44.73 -5.75 -6.42
C VAL A 600 -43.93 -6.60 -7.40
N PHE A 601 -42.62 -6.71 -7.17
CA PHE A 601 -41.70 -7.51 -7.98
C PHE A 601 -40.73 -8.28 -7.08
N SER A 602 -40.38 -9.49 -7.52
CA SER A 602 -39.32 -10.31 -6.95
C SER A 602 -38.61 -11.06 -8.07
N TYR A 603 -37.28 -11.03 -8.10
CA TYR A 603 -36.49 -11.72 -9.12
C TYR A 603 -35.09 -12.12 -8.64
N GLU A 604 -34.69 -13.36 -8.90
CA GLU A 604 -33.33 -13.85 -8.69
C GLU A 604 -32.46 -13.56 -9.92
N SER A 605 -31.51 -12.62 -9.79
CA SER A 605 -30.64 -12.20 -10.90
C SER A 605 -29.47 -13.16 -11.18
N GLY A 606 -28.98 -13.86 -10.16
CA GLY A 606 -27.72 -14.61 -10.24
C GLY A 606 -26.48 -13.69 -10.38
N TRP A 607 -26.56 -12.45 -9.88
CA TRP A 607 -25.42 -11.54 -9.75
C TRP A 607 -24.95 -11.51 -8.29
N SER A 608 -23.65 -11.27 -8.07
CA SER A 608 -23.07 -11.04 -6.74
C SER A 608 -23.26 -9.59 -6.26
N MET A 609 -22.89 -8.62 -7.10
CA MET A 609 -23.04 -7.18 -6.83
C MET A 609 -23.89 -6.49 -7.90
N ALA A 610 -24.60 -5.43 -7.51
CA ALA A 610 -25.33 -4.57 -8.43
C ALA A 610 -25.42 -3.11 -7.93
N ASP A 611 -25.61 -2.16 -8.85
CA ASP A 611 -25.83 -0.71 -8.63
C ASP A 611 -27.34 -0.40 -8.52
N ALA A 612 -27.71 0.70 -7.85
CA ALA A 612 -29.06 1.18 -7.67
C ALA A 612 -29.33 2.48 -8.47
N VAL A 613 -30.26 2.44 -9.43
CA VAL A 613 -30.59 3.57 -10.31
C VAL A 613 -32.08 3.90 -10.31
N LEU A 614 -32.38 5.19 -10.43
CA LEU A 614 -33.75 5.70 -10.60
C LEU A 614 -33.90 6.35 -11.98
N GLN A 615 -35.07 6.15 -12.62
CA GLN A 615 -35.39 6.77 -13.90
C GLN A 615 -36.83 7.32 -13.97
N ALA A 616 -36.93 8.58 -14.41
CA ALA A 616 -38.18 9.18 -14.91
C ALA A 616 -38.27 9.01 -16.44
N ARG A 617 -39.46 8.73 -16.99
CA ARG A 617 -39.71 8.82 -18.44
C ARG A 617 -41.06 9.48 -18.76
N LYS A 618 -41.09 10.20 -19.89
CA LYS A 618 -42.30 10.72 -20.57
C LYS A 618 -43.12 11.74 -19.77
N THR A 619 -42.57 12.95 -19.62
CA THR A 619 -43.24 14.15 -19.05
C THR A 619 -43.77 13.99 -17.62
N CYS A 620 -42.96 13.36 -16.78
CA CYS A 620 -43.13 13.34 -15.33
C CYS A 620 -41.97 14.05 -14.61
N LYS A 621 -42.30 14.63 -13.45
CA LYS A 621 -41.37 14.95 -12.35
C LYS A 621 -41.65 13.96 -11.23
N MET A 622 -40.59 13.28 -10.78
CA MET A 622 -40.59 12.47 -9.57
C MET A 622 -39.90 13.29 -8.48
N THR A 623 -40.44 13.26 -7.27
CA THR A 623 -39.84 13.89 -6.09
C THR A 623 -39.79 12.83 -4.99
N PHE A 624 -38.65 12.70 -4.35
CA PHE A 624 -38.38 11.72 -3.30
C PHE A 624 -38.15 12.48 -1.99
N SER A 625 -38.66 11.97 -0.88
CA SER A 625 -38.49 12.57 0.45
C SER A 625 -38.49 11.51 1.55
N ASN A 626 -37.92 11.84 2.72
CA ASN A 626 -37.61 10.86 3.78
C ASN A 626 -36.73 9.73 3.23
N PHE A 627 -35.75 10.09 2.40
CA PHE A 627 -34.96 9.14 1.63
C PHE A 627 -33.83 8.55 2.50
N SER A 628 -33.70 7.23 2.51
CA SER A 628 -32.71 6.53 3.33
C SER A 628 -32.13 5.35 2.55
N THR A 629 -30.84 5.08 2.78
CA THR A 629 -29.99 4.13 2.05
C THR A 629 -29.12 3.36 3.04
N THR A 630 -28.89 2.07 2.81
CA THR A 630 -27.93 1.28 3.57
C THR A 630 -27.32 0.17 2.72
N THR A 631 -26.02 -0.07 2.92
CA THR A 631 -25.25 -1.22 2.42
C THR A 631 -24.94 -2.26 3.51
N ASP A 632 -25.51 -2.14 4.72
CA ASP A 632 -25.37 -3.18 5.75
C ASP A 632 -26.38 -4.32 5.53
N PRO A 633 -25.96 -5.57 5.22
CA PRO A 633 -26.88 -6.71 5.09
C PRO A 633 -27.75 -6.92 6.34
N ALA A 634 -27.30 -6.48 7.52
CA ALA A 634 -28.07 -6.51 8.75
C ALA A 634 -29.29 -5.58 8.69
N GLU A 635 -29.09 -4.33 8.26
CA GLU A 635 -30.16 -3.34 8.15
C GLU A 635 -31.09 -3.64 6.96
N VAL A 636 -30.53 -4.10 5.85
CA VAL A 636 -31.30 -4.57 4.68
C VAL A 636 -32.29 -5.67 5.07
N GLU A 637 -31.87 -6.65 5.87
CA GLU A 637 -32.74 -7.73 6.34
C GLU A 637 -33.81 -7.24 7.32
N MET A 638 -33.49 -6.26 8.17
CA MET A 638 -34.47 -5.64 9.07
C MET A 638 -35.49 -4.80 8.31
N ILE A 639 -35.08 -4.05 7.29
CA ILE A 639 -35.97 -3.32 6.36
C ILE A 639 -36.87 -4.30 5.60
N ARG A 640 -36.31 -5.42 5.12
CA ARG A 640 -37.07 -6.50 4.47
C ARG A 640 -38.12 -7.10 5.41
N LEU A 641 -37.75 -7.45 6.64
CA LEU A 641 -38.67 -8.03 7.63
C LEU A 641 -39.83 -7.08 7.95
N GLN A 642 -39.57 -5.78 8.05
CA GLN A 642 -40.60 -4.74 8.25
C GLN A 642 -41.60 -4.70 7.08
N CYS A 643 -41.14 -4.86 5.84
CA CYS A 643 -42.00 -4.94 4.67
C CYS A 643 -42.76 -6.27 4.57
N GLU A 644 -42.14 -7.41 4.93
CA GLU A 644 -42.79 -8.73 4.98
C GLU A 644 -43.78 -8.88 6.16
N GLY A 645 -43.78 -7.95 7.12
CA GLY A 645 -44.67 -7.96 8.29
C GLY A 645 -44.35 -9.06 9.31
N GLY A 646 -43.13 -9.59 9.28
CA GLY A 646 -42.70 -10.74 10.08
C GLY A 646 -42.16 -10.38 11.47
N SER A 647 -42.06 -11.38 12.33
CA SER A 647 -41.19 -11.37 13.51
C SER A 647 -39.90 -12.14 13.19
N ALA A 648 -38.78 -11.76 13.81
CA ALA A 648 -37.57 -12.57 13.77
C ALA A 648 -37.87 -14.01 14.28
N PRO A 649 -37.19 -15.05 13.74
CA PRO A 649 -37.36 -16.42 14.17
C PRO A 649 -36.80 -16.63 15.59
N ALA A 650 -37.08 -17.79 16.19
CA ALA A 650 -36.29 -18.26 17.31
C ALA A 650 -34.83 -18.49 16.86
N SER A 651 -33.88 -18.46 17.81
CA SER A 651 -32.48 -18.67 17.47
C SER A 651 -32.22 -20.13 17.14
N GLU A 652 -32.08 -20.44 15.85
CA GLU A 652 -31.69 -21.78 15.35
C GLU A 652 -30.17 -22.04 15.48
N LEU A 653 -29.41 -21.07 16.01
CA LEU A 653 -28.01 -21.21 16.39
C LEU A 653 -27.80 -20.73 17.83
N GLU A 654 -26.83 -21.32 18.53
CA GLU A 654 -26.47 -20.95 19.90
C GLU A 654 -26.04 -19.47 20.00
N GLY A 655 -26.79 -18.70 20.79
CA GLY A 655 -26.77 -17.23 20.78
C GLY A 655 -25.50 -16.57 21.35
N ASP A 656 -24.60 -17.33 21.95
CA ASP A 656 -23.30 -16.83 22.44
C ASP A 656 -22.30 -16.58 21.29
N VAL A 657 -22.57 -17.09 20.08
CA VAL A 657 -21.71 -16.92 18.88
C VAL A 657 -22.39 -16.16 17.76
N PHE A 658 -23.73 -16.29 17.61
CA PHE A 658 -24.50 -15.66 16.53
C PHE A 658 -25.64 -14.78 17.08
N THR A 659 -25.77 -13.56 16.56
CA THR A 659 -26.95 -12.72 16.76
C THR A 659 -27.98 -12.96 15.65
N VAL A 660 -29.27 -13.01 16.00
CA VAL A 660 -30.37 -13.08 15.02
C VAL A 660 -30.66 -11.69 14.47
N THR A 661 -30.51 -11.51 13.17
CA THR A 661 -30.77 -10.25 12.46
C THR A 661 -31.81 -10.49 11.37
N GLY A 662 -33.05 -10.06 11.60
CA GLY A 662 -34.16 -10.28 10.67
C GLY A 662 -34.45 -11.77 10.45
N ARG A 663 -34.04 -12.33 9.31
CA ARG A 663 -34.12 -13.77 8.96
C ARG A 663 -32.75 -14.45 8.81
N ALA A 664 -31.68 -13.77 9.25
CA ALA A 664 -30.31 -14.24 9.17
C ALA A 664 -29.68 -14.37 10.57
N TYR A 665 -28.59 -15.12 10.65
CA TYR A 665 -27.76 -15.30 11.82
C TYR A 665 -26.36 -14.75 11.53
N GLU A 666 -25.83 -13.89 12.40
CA GLU A 666 -24.57 -13.19 12.17
C GLU A 666 -23.58 -13.36 13.32
N LYS A 667 -22.38 -13.87 13.01
CA LYS A 667 -21.23 -13.96 13.91
C LYS A 667 -20.37 -12.70 13.73
N ALA A 668 -20.52 -11.72 14.61
CA ALA A 668 -19.84 -10.42 14.48
C ALA A 668 -18.32 -10.46 14.80
N SER A 669 -17.84 -11.42 15.58
CA SER A 669 -16.42 -11.50 16.00
C SER A 669 -15.52 -12.09 14.91
N SER A 670 -14.32 -11.53 14.73
CA SER A 670 -13.25 -12.08 13.89
C SER A 670 -12.50 -13.28 14.53
N ALA A 671 -12.75 -13.62 15.80
CA ALA A 671 -12.19 -14.82 16.41
C ALA A 671 -12.70 -16.12 15.73
N TYR A 672 -11.99 -17.25 15.91
CA TYR A 672 -12.55 -18.56 15.53
C TYR A 672 -13.66 -18.95 16.51
N ALA A 673 -14.88 -19.10 16.00
CA ALA A 673 -16.03 -19.59 16.76
C ALA A 673 -17.08 -20.20 15.82
N LYS A 674 -17.85 -21.17 16.34
CA LYS A 674 -18.99 -21.79 15.66
C LYS A 674 -20.07 -22.21 16.65
N ALA A 675 -21.32 -22.23 16.21
CA ALA A 675 -22.49 -22.64 16.98
C ALA A 675 -23.07 -23.95 16.43
N HIS A 676 -23.69 -24.75 17.30
CA HIS A 676 -24.50 -25.90 16.88
C HIS A 676 -25.84 -25.40 16.29
N TYR A 677 -26.26 -25.97 15.16
CA TYR A 677 -27.60 -25.81 14.62
C TYR A 677 -28.66 -26.49 15.50
N ALA A 678 -29.73 -25.78 15.83
CA ALA A 678 -30.74 -26.20 16.80
C ALA A 678 -32.15 -25.68 16.43
N PRO A 679 -32.77 -26.21 15.35
CA PRO A 679 -33.98 -25.64 14.74
C PRO A 679 -35.24 -25.65 15.62
N ASP A 680 -35.30 -26.53 16.63
CA ASP A 680 -36.39 -26.60 17.61
C ASP A 680 -35.94 -26.16 19.03
N GLY A 681 -34.74 -25.59 19.15
CA GLY A 681 -34.07 -25.32 20.42
C GLY A 681 -33.28 -26.50 21.00
N THR A 682 -33.24 -27.65 20.32
CA THR A 682 -32.41 -28.81 20.65
C THR A 682 -31.27 -28.94 19.64
N ALA A 683 -30.06 -29.25 20.13
CA ALA A 683 -28.88 -29.51 19.30
C ALA A 683 -29.18 -30.60 18.23
N PHE A 684 -29.09 -30.23 16.95
CA PHE A 684 -29.43 -31.12 15.83
C PHE A 684 -28.48 -32.31 15.76
N ALA A 685 -29.01 -33.52 15.62
CA ALA A 685 -28.22 -34.72 15.34
C ALA A 685 -29.04 -35.69 14.47
N ALA A 686 -28.49 -36.11 13.33
CA ALA A 686 -29.13 -37.07 12.43
C ALA A 686 -28.12 -37.93 11.67
N SER A 687 -28.55 -39.12 11.23
CA SER A 687 -27.74 -40.06 10.41
C SER A 687 -28.17 -40.14 8.94
N ASP A 688 -29.30 -39.52 8.59
CA ASP A 688 -29.84 -39.40 7.24
C ASP A 688 -30.62 -38.06 7.16
N PHE A 689 -30.10 -37.07 6.45
CA PHE A 689 -30.69 -35.72 6.37
C PHE A 689 -30.09 -34.89 5.23
N TYR A 690 -30.78 -33.83 4.81
CA TYR A 690 -30.14 -32.71 4.11
C TYR A 690 -30.48 -31.37 4.76
N THR A 691 -29.52 -30.44 4.72
CA THR A 691 -29.70 -29.04 5.08
C THR A 691 -29.15 -28.15 3.97
N THR A 692 -29.99 -27.26 3.43
CA THR A 692 -29.57 -26.20 2.49
C THR A 692 -29.54 -24.84 3.19
N PHE A 693 -28.62 -23.97 2.82
CA PHE A 693 -28.39 -22.67 3.46
C PHE A 693 -27.69 -21.70 2.51
N THR A 694 -27.75 -20.40 2.80
CA THR A 694 -26.83 -19.40 2.23
C THR A 694 -25.76 -19.08 3.25
N LEU A 695 -24.49 -19.29 2.91
CA LEU A 695 -23.32 -18.93 3.72
C LEU A 695 -22.63 -17.72 3.09
N GLN A 696 -22.34 -16.70 3.89
CA GLN A 696 -21.79 -15.42 3.44
C GLN A 696 -20.61 -15.01 4.33
N ASP A 697 -19.52 -14.55 3.72
CA ASP A 697 -18.42 -13.88 4.42
C ASP A 697 -18.54 -12.36 4.24
N LEU A 698 -19.01 -11.66 5.26
CA LEU A 698 -19.33 -10.23 5.17
C LEU A 698 -18.11 -9.31 5.29
N SER A 699 -17.09 -9.72 6.04
CA SER A 699 -15.95 -8.85 6.36
C SER A 699 -14.64 -9.62 6.55
N ALA A 700 -14.34 -10.53 5.63
CA ALA A 700 -13.07 -11.25 5.57
C ALA A 700 -11.87 -10.32 5.75
N ASP A 701 -10.97 -10.70 6.66
CA ASP A 701 -9.55 -10.37 6.56
C ASP A 701 -8.87 -11.44 5.67
N THR A 702 -7.61 -11.23 5.29
CA THR A 702 -6.86 -12.20 4.46
C THR A 702 -6.76 -13.56 5.17
N TRP A 703 -7.12 -14.65 4.48
CA TRP A 703 -7.35 -16.00 5.04
C TRP A 703 -8.55 -16.09 6.01
N GLY A 704 -9.48 -15.13 5.94
CA GLY A 704 -10.80 -15.21 6.55
C GLY A 704 -11.59 -16.40 6.02
N GLN A 705 -12.33 -17.08 6.91
CA GLN A 705 -13.09 -18.28 6.59
C GLN A 705 -14.51 -18.18 7.16
N ALA A 706 -15.49 -18.46 6.32
CA ALA A 706 -16.84 -18.86 6.71
C ALA A 706 -16.96 -20.39 6.53
N GLU A 707 -17.40 -21.13 7.55
CA GLU A 707 -17.48 -22.60 7.50
C GLU A 707 -18.85 -23.16 7.90
N ALA A 708 -19.20 -24.28 7.25
CA ALA A 708 -20.17 -25.24 7.72
C ALA A 708 -19.43 -26.55 8.06
N SER A 709 -19.44 -26.95 9.33
CA SER A 709 -18.86 -28.22 9.81
C SER A 709 -19.96 -29.24 10.05
N ILE A 710 -19.73 -30.49 9.64
CA ILE A 710 -20.53 -31.63 10.05
C ILE A 710 -19.67 -32.56 10.92
N MET A 711 -20.10 -32.80 12.16
CA MET A 711 -19.30 -33.49 13.18
C MET A 711 -20.15 -34.51 13.94
N SER A 712 -19.55 -35.64 14.26
CA SER A 712 -20.15 -36.66 15.13
C SER A 712 -19.65 -36.53 16.57
N ASN A 713 -20.35 -37.15 17.52
CA ASN A 713 -20.15 -36.95 18.97
C ASN A 713 -18.75 -37.31 19.52
N ASP A 714 -17.87 -37.92 18.73
CA ASP A 714 -16.47 -38.21 19.07
C ASP A 714 -15.46 -37.23 18.45
N GLY A 715 -15.93 -36.12 17.85
CA GLY A 715 -15.10 -35.10 17.21
C GLY A 715 -14.58 -35.46 15.83
N ASN A 716 -15.00 -36.60 15.25
CA ASN A 716 -14.70 -36.93 13.86
C ASN A 716 -15.79 -36.38 12.92
N GLY A 717 -15.39 -35.90 11.74
CA GLY A 717 -16.32 -35.28 10.79
C GLY A 717 -15.63 -34.72 9.55
N VAL A 718 -16.27 -33.74 8.92
CA VAL A 718 -15.78 -33.04 7.72
C VAL A 718 -16.23 -31.57 7.80
N ARG A 719 -15.44 -30.62 7.29
CA ARG A 719 -15.88 -29.23 7.11
C ARG A 719 -15.85 -28.78 5.65
N PHE A 720 -16.68 -27.80 5.35
CA PHE A 720 -16.78 -27.09 4.08
C PHE A 720 -16.58 -25.61 4.36
N VAL A 721 -15.58 -25.03 3.70
CA VAL A 721 -15.04 -23.72 4.04
C VAL A 721 -15.02 -22.84 2.80
N LEU A 722 -15.71 -21.71 2.89
CA LEU A 722 -15.50 -20.56 2.03
C LEU A 722 -14.35 -19.74 2.63
N GLU A 723 -13.26 -19.54 1.89
CA GLU A 723 -12.08 -18.79 2.36
C GLU A 723 -11.74 -17.64 1.42
N TYR A 724 -11.37 -16.50 2.00
CA TYR A 724 -10.88 -15.32 1.30
C TYR A 724 -9.35 -15.33 1.15
N LEU A 725 -8.89 -15.12 -0.08
CA LEU A 725 -7.47 -15.20 -0.45
C LEU A 725 -6.79 -13.83 -0.48
N SER A 726 -5.46 -13.84 -0.38
CA SER A 726 -4.62 -12.63 -0.36
C SER A 726 -4.62 -11.81 -1.65
N ASP A 727 -5.14 -12.38 -2.75
CA ASP A 727 -5.34 -11.69 -4.02
C ASP A 727 -6.71 -10.99 -4.14
N GLY A 728 -7.59 -11.18 -3.14
CA GLY A 728 -8.96 -10.65 -3.12
C GLY A 728 -10.02 -11.58 -3.71
N THR A 729 -9.67 -12.80 -4.12
CA THR A 729 -10.61 -13.82 -4.57
C THR A 729 -11.11 -14.69 -3.41
N TYR A 730 -12.09 -15.55 -3.67
CA TYR A 730 -12.55 -16.57 -2.72
C TYR A 730 -12.32 -17.98 -3.29
N GLN A 731 -12.06 -18.94 -2.40
CA GLN A 731 -12.05 -20.37 -2.68
C GLN A 731 -13.05 -21.13 -1.80
N ILE A 732 -13.46 -22.31 -2.26
CA ILE A 732 -14.20 -23.29 -1.48
C ILE A 732 -13.29 -24.50 -1.32
N PHE A 733 -13.09 -24.99 -0.10
CA PHE A 733 -12.37 -26.23 0.16
C PHE A 733 -13.09 -27.10 1.20
N THR A 734 -12.64 -28.35 1.33
CA THR A 734 -13.07 -29.28 2.37
C THR A 734 -11.89 -29.95 3.06
N GLU A 735 -12.08 -30.33 4.32
CA GLU A 735 -11.12 -31.05 5.16
C GLU A 735 -11.83 -32.08 6.03
N LYS A 736 -11.20 -33.22 6.25
CA LYS A 736 -11.58 -34.16 7.30
C LYS A 736 -11.24 -33.56 8.67
N LEU A 737 -12.16 -33.69 9.61
CA LEU A 737 -11.97 -33.39 11.02
C LEU A 737 -11.69 -34.70 11.77
N SER A 738 -10.65 -34.73 12.59
CA SER A 738 -10.39 -35.84 13.51
C SER A 738 -9.95 -35.31 14.88
N GLY A 739 -10.93 -35.19 15.79
CA GLY A 739 -10.77 -34.45 17.03
C GLY A 739 -10.49 -32.98 16.73
N GLU A 740 -9.35 -32.48 17.20
CA GLU A 740 -8.90 -31.10 16.96
C GLU A 740 -8.04 -30.94 15.69
N GLN A 741 -7.81 -32.01 14.92
CA GLN A 741 -6.94 -31.97 13.73
C GLN A 741 -7.74 -31.84 12.43
N TYR A 742 -7.31 -30.87 11.61
CA TYR A 742 -7.70 -30.72 10.20
C TYR A 742 -6.77 -31.56 9.32
N LEU A 743 -7.34 -32.42 8.47
CA LEU A 743 -6.62 -33.37 7.63
C LEU A 743 -7.23 -33.42 6.22
N HIS A 744 -6.44 -33.84 5.23
CA HIS A 744 -6.91 -34.05 3.84
C HIS A 744 -7.61 -32.83 3.24
N TRP A 745 -6.90 -31.68 3.18
CA TRP A 745 -7.36 -30.49 2.46
C TRP A 745 -7.58 -30.81 0.98
N ALA A 746 -8.78 -30.52 0.48
CA ALA A 746 -9.15 -30.69 -0.91
C ALA A 746 -9.86 -29.42 -1.42
N LEU A 747 -9.31 -28.82 -2.48
CA LEU A 747 -9.93 -27.70 -3.19
C LEU A 747 -11.22 -28.18 -3.87
N VAL A 748 -12.33 -27.48 -3.62
CA VAL A 748 -13.66 -27.77 -4.16
C VAL A 748 -14.02 -26.80 -5.29
N ALA A 749 -13.65 -25.51 -5.15
CA ALA A 749 -13.67 -24.52 -6.22
C ALA A 749 -12.73 -23.35 -5.90
N ALA A 750 -12.26 -22.63 -6.93
CA ALA A 750 -11.50 -21.39 -6.79
C ALA A 750 -12.10 -20.29 -7.69
N GLY A 751 -11.94 -19.03 -7.32
CA GLY A 751 -12.58 -17.90 -7.98
C GLY A 751 -14.09 -17.82 -7.74
N THR A 752 -14.55 -18.27 -6.57
CA THR A 752 -15.97 -18.22 -6.19
C THR A 752 -16.40 -16.83 -5.70
N THR A 753 -17.70 -16.66 -5.43
CA THR A 753 -18.27 -15.51 -4.74
C THR A 753 -18.16 -15.61 -3.22
N ARG A 754 -18.14 -14.46 -2.54
CA ARG A 754 -18.18 -14.35 -1.06
C ARG A 754 -19.47 -14.85 -0.40
N ASP A 755 -20.45 -15.18 -1.23
CA ASP A 755 -21.77 -15.65 -0.87
C ASP A 755 -22.02 -16.94 -1.66
N ILE A 756 -22.38 -18.02 -0.97
CA ILE A 756 -22.66 -19.32 -1.60
C ILE A 756 -23.99 -19.90 -1.09
N HIS A 757 -24.88 -20.20 -2.03
CA HIS A 757 -26.05 -21.05 -1.78
C HIS A 757 -25.59 -22.50 -1.79
N ALA A 758 -25.44 -23.08 -0.60
CA ALA A 758 -24.82 -24.36 -0.38
C ALA A 758 -25.76 -25.34 0.34
N GLY A 759 -25.27 -26.55 0.57
CA GLY A 759 -25.94 -27.52 1.41
C GLY A 759 -25.03 -28.64 1.84
N ILE A 760 -25.49 -29.39 2.84
CA ILE A 760 -24.88 -30.63 3.31
C ILE A 760 -25.96 -31.71 3.26
N ILE A 761 -25.62 -32.88 2.73
CA ILE A 761 -26.46 -34.08 2.80
C ILE A 761 -25.65 -35.24 3.36
N VAL A 762 -26.25 -35.94 4.32
CA VAL A 762 -25.82 -37.27 4.76
C VAL A 762 -26.86 -38.26 4.27
N HIS A 763 -26.44 -39.22 3.46
CA HIS A 763 -27.31 -40.30 2.97
C HIS A 763 -26.48 -41.54 2.64
N ASP A 764 -27.01 -42.73 2.96
CA ASP A 764 -26.41 -44.05 2.68
C ASP A 764 -24.88 -44.14 2.94
N GLY A 765 -24.43 -43.63 4.09
CA GLY A 765 -23.01 -43.65 4.46
C GLY A 765 -22.11 -42.73 3.61
N LYS A 766 -22.65 -41.65 3.05
CA LYS A 766 -21.90 -40.60 2.35
C LYS A 766 -22.23 -39.23 2.93
N ILE A 767 -21.22 -38.37 3.02
CA ILE A 767 -21.35 -36.95 3.35
C ILE A 767 -21.03 -36.18 2.07
N MET A 768 -21.95 -35.34 1.60
CA MET A 768 -21.74 -34.55 0.37
C MET A 768 -22.01 -33.07 0.58
N PHE A 769 -21.17 -32.25 -0.04
CA PHE A 769 -21.31 -30.80 -0.07
C PHE A 769 -21.95 -30.35 -1.38
N LEU A 770 -22.99 -29.53 -1.27
CA LEU A 770 -23.84 -29.10 -2.36
C LEU A 770 -23.61 -27.63 -2.68
N ILE A 771 -23.79 -27.26 -3.94
CA ILE A 771 -23.90 -25.87 -4.40
C ILE A 771 -25.10 -25.73 -5.34
N LYS A 772 -25.76 -24.57 -5.32
CA LYS A 772 -26.91 -24.27 -6.17
C LYS A 772 -26.48 -23.56 -7.46
N VAL A 773 -26.26 -24.32 -8.53
CA VAL A 773 -25.97 -23.82 -9.88
C VAL A 773 -27.09 -24.27 -10.82
N ASN A 774 -28.06 -23.38 -11.04
CA ASN A 774 -29.42 -23.67 -11.52
C ASN A 774 -30.22 -24.54 -10.52
N ASN A 775 -29.81 -25.80 -10.35
CA ASN A 775 -30.30 -26.74 -9.34
C ASN A 775 -29.20 -27.00 -8.29
N TYR A 776 -29.49 -27.79 -7.25
CA TYR A 776 -28.45 -28.30 -6.36
C TYR A 776 -27.63 -29.39 -7.06
N GLN A 777 -26.31 -29.29 -6.99
CA GLN A 777 -25.33 -30.25 -7.49
C GLN A 777 -24.32 -30.56 -6.37
N TYR A 778 -23.78 -31.77 -6.30
CA TYR A 778 -22.77 -32.12 -5.30
C TYR A 778 -21.36 -31.84 -5.84
N MET A 779 -20.56 -31.06 -5.11
CA MET A 779 -19.19 -30.71 -5.51
C MET A 779 -18.14 -31.67 -4.99
N TYR A 780 -18.43 -32.34 -3.87
CA TYR A 780 -17.52 -33.27 -3.22
C TYR A 780 -18.32 -34.29 -2.41
N SER A 781 -17.87 -35.54 -2.43
CA SER A 781 -18.43 -36.64 -1.64
C SER A 781 -17.34 -37.28 -0.79
N TYR A 782 -17.48 -37.24 0.53
CA TYR A 782 -16.72 -38.07 1.45
C TYR A 782 -17.48 -39.39 1.66
N ASP A 783 -16.87 -40.51 1.27
CA ASP A 783 -17.36 -41.85 1.58
C ASP A 783 -17.12 -42.15 3.07
N ALA A 784 -18.18 -42.35 3.84
CA ALA A 784 -18.10 -42.51 5.30
C ALA A 784 -17.74 -43.95 5.72
N THR A 785 -17.47 -44.87 4.79
CA THR A 785 -17.05 -46.24 5.14
C THR A 785 -15.80 -46.25 6.01
N GLY A 786 -15.90 -46.90 7.18
CA GLY A 786 -14.88 -46.85 8.23
C GLY A 786 -15.28 -45.93 9.38
N GLU A 787 -14.41 -45.00 9.77
CA GLU A 787 -14.49 -44.21 11.01
C GLU A 787 -15.71 -43.27 11.12
N LEU A 788 -16.41 -43.05 10.02
CA LEU A 788 -17.58 -42.18 9.91
C LEU A 788 -18.89 -42.98 9.70
N SER A 789 -18.83 -44.32 9.66
CA SER A 789 -19.96 -45.17 9.35
C SER A 789 -20.88 -45.38 10.56
N GLY A 790 -22.20 -45.34 10.35
CA GLY A 790 -23.21 -45.65 11.37
C GLY A 790 -23.32 -44.65 12.52
N LYS A 791 -22.90 -43.40 12.28
CA LYS A 791 -22.93 -42.30 13.26
C LYS A 791 -24.08 -41.32 12.98
N GLU A 792 -24.51 -40.63 14.04
CA GLU A 792 -25.29 -39.40 13.94
C GLU A 792 -24.35 -38.19 13.93
N TYR A 793 -24.78 -37.14 13.23
CA TYR A 793 -24.00 -35.95 12.94
C TYR A 793 -24.74 -34.68 13.34
N GLY A 794 -24.07 -33.81 14.07
CA GLY A 794 -24.45 -32.42 14.27
C GLY A 794 -23.91 -31.52 13.18
N LEU A 795 -24.70 -30.50 12.85
CA LEU A 795 -24.37 -29.43 11.91
C LEU A 795 -23.99 -28.16 12.69
N TYR A 796 -22.90 -27.52 12.27
CA TYR A 796 -22.35 -26.33 12.92
C TYR A 796 -21.98 -25.29 11.89
N PHE A 797 -22.21 -24.01 12.20
CA PHE A 797 -21.84 -22.87 11.37
C PHE A 797 -20.92 -21.93 12.13
N GLY A 798 -19.95 -21.32 11.45
CA GLY A 798 -18.98 -20.43 12.10
C GLY A 798 -17.88 -19.95 11.17
N GLY A 799 -16.71 -19.64 11.73
CA GLY A 799 -15.57 -19.16 10.94
C GLY A 799 -14.45 -18.50 11.76
N LYS A 800 -13.36 -18.11 11.09
CA LYS A 800 -12.21 -17.33 11.62
C LYS A 800 -11.96 -16.09 10.77
N SER A 801 -11.44 -15.01 11.34
CA SER A 801 -10.98 -13.80 10.63
C SER A 801 -12.00 -13.23 9.64
N SER A 802 -13.29 -13.31 10.02
CA SER A 802 -14.45 -12.98 9.20
C SER A 802 -15.68 -12.77 10.10
N ARG A 803 -16.52 -11.78 9.76
CA ARG A 803 -17.94 -11.74 10.15
C ARG A 803 -18.74 -12.64 9.22
N VAL A 804 -19.28 -13.72 9.77
CA VAL A 804 -19.99 -14.75 8.99
C VAL A 804 -21.50 -14.55 9.13
N ARG A 805 -22.23 -14.59 8.01
CA ARG A 805 -23.69 -14.55 7.97
C ARG A 805 -24.23 -15.85 7.37
N VAL A 806 -25.26 -16.41 8.00
CA VAL A 806 -25.98 -17.60 7.55
C VAL A 806 -27.46 -17.25 7.46
N LYS A 807 -28.12 -17.59 6.35
CA LYS A 807 -29.56 -17.37 6.18
C LYS A 807 -30.21 -18.46 5.34
N ASP A 808 -31.54 -18.45 5.28
CA ASP A 808 -32.36 -19.37 4.48
C ASP A 808 -32.04 -20.85 4.76
N ILE A 809 -31.80 -21.19 6.03
CA ILE A 809 -31.53 -22.56 6.46
C ILE A 809 -32.82 -23.38 6.36
N VAL A 810 -32.77 -24.50 5.65
CA VAL A 810 -33.89 -25.44 5.49
C VAL A 810 -33.35 -26.86 5.65
N THR A 811 -33.91 -27.61 6.60
CA THR A 811 -33.47 -28.97 6.95
C THR A 811 -34.60 -29.97 6.80
N GLU A 812 -34.31 -31.13 6.21
CA GLU A 812 -35.20 -32.28 6.08
C GLU A 812 -34.50 -33.55 6.61
N THR A 813 -35.26 -34.37 7.33
CA THR A 813 -34.80 -35.59 8.02
C THR A 813 -35.68 -36.81 7.70
N ASN A 814 -36.74 -36.63 6.90
CA ASN A 814 -37.54 -37.72 6.39
C ASN A 814 -36.73 -38.52 5.35
N ALA A 815 -36.27 -39.72 5.71
CA ALA A 815 -35.44 -40.58 4.87
C ALA A 815 -35.95 -40.79 3.42
N GLN A 816 -37.27 -40.78 3.18
CA GLN A 816 -37.79 -40.85 1.81
C GLN A 816 -37.56 -39.53 1.05
N ALA A 817 -37.82 -38.38 1.68
CA ALA A 817 -37.56 -37.07 1.06
C ALA A 817 -36.05 -36.83 0.84
N VAL A 818 -35.20 -37.33 1.75
CA VAL A 818 -33.73 -37.28 1.61
C VAL A 818 -33.25 -38.18 0.46
N ALA A 819 -33.76 -39.42 0.36
CA ALA A 819 -33.47 -40.32 -0.75
C ALA A 819 -33.99 -39.79 -2.10
N ASP A 820 -35.21 -39.24 -2.13
CA ASP A 820 -35.80 -38.63 -3.31
C ASP A 820 -34.95 -37.44 -3.77
N PHE A 821 -34.55 -36.54 -2.85
CA PHE A 821 -33.67 -35.41 -3.16
C PHE A 821 -32.28 -35.89 -3.63
N TYR A 822 -31.66 -36.85 -2.95
CA TYR A 822 -30.39 -37.47 -3.35
C TYR A 822 -30.44 -37.99 -4.79
N SER A 823 -31.54 -38.63 -5.18
CA SER A 823 -31.73 -39.16 -6.54
C SER A 823 -31.78 -38.08 -7.65
N THR A 824 -31.98 -36.81 -7.29
CA THR A 824 -31.95 -35.68 -8.24
C THR A 824 -30.58 -35.02 -8.38
N LEU A 825 -29.64 -35.30 -7.48
CA LEU A 825 -28.34 -34.64 -7.46
C LEU A 825 -27.42 -35.17 -8.57
N THR A 826 -26.71 -34.26 -9.21
CA THR A 826 -25.64 -34.55 -10.17
C THR A 826 -24.31 -34.02 -9.65
N GLU A 827 -23.20 -34.63 -10.06
CA GLU A 827 -21.85 -34.12 -9.79
C GLU A 827 -21.68 -32.73 -10.42
N TYR A 828 -21.10 -31.80 -9.67
CA TYR A 828 -20.83 -30.45 -10.15
C TYR A 828 -19.63 -30.47 -11.09
N THR A 829 -19.89 -30.22 -12.38
CA THR A 829 -18.84 -29.99 -13.37
C THR A 829 -18.35 -28.54 -13.27
N TYR A 830 -17.09 -28.34 -12.94
CA TYR A 830 -16.46 -27.02 -12.94
C TYR A 830 -16.58 -26.35 -14.32
N LEU A 831 -17.12 -25.14 -14.35
CA LEU A 831 -17.14 -24.26 -15.52
C LEU A 831 -16.09 -23.17 -15.32
N SER A 832 -15.07 -23.17 -16.15
CA SER A 832 -14.00 -22.16 -16.10
C SER A 832 -14.54 -20.74 -16.29
N PRO A 833 -13.99 -19.72 -15.60
CA PRO A 833 -14.29 -18.31 -15.90
C PRO A 833 -13.89 -17.92 -17.35
N TYR A 834 -13.01 -18.67 -18.01
CA TYR A 834 -12.61 -18.44 -19.40
C TYR A 834 -13.45 -19.24 -20.43
N GLU A 835 -14.56 -19.87 -20.02
CA GLU A 835 -15.45 -20.67 -20.88
C GLU A 835 -15.83 -19.96 -22.19
N GLN A 836 -16.11 -18.64 -22.16
CA GLN A 836 -16.42 -17.91 -23.38
C GLN A 836 -15.22 -17.79 -24.34
N ARG A 837 -13.97 -17.78 -23.85
CA ARG A 837 -12.78 -17.88 -24.72
C ARG A 837 -12.67 -19.27 -25.35
N ALA A 838 -12.91 -20.33 -24.57
CA ALA A 838 -12.89 -21.70 -25.10
C ALA A 838 -13.99 -21.92 -26.16
N VAL A 839 -15.20 -21.43 -25.94
CA VAL A 839 -16.28 -21.42 -26.94
C VAL A 839 -15.87 -20.64 -28.19
N ASN A 840 -15.21 -19.48 -28.04
CA ASN A 840 -14.75 -18.69 -29.18
C ASN A 840 -13.67 -19.42 -30.00
N TYR A 841 -12.66 -20.04 -29.36
CA TYR A 841 -11.64 -20.82 -30.07
C TYR A 841 -12.22 -22.04 -30.77
N ALA A 842 -13.11 -22.79 -30.11
CA ALA A 842 -13.78 -23.94 -30.71
C ALA A 842 -14.63 -23.54 -31.94
N THR A 843 -15.33 -22.40 -31.86
CA THR A 843 -16.11 -21.86 -32.98
C THR A 843 -15.22 -21.37 -34.11
N ALA A 844 -14.12 -20.67 -33.80
CA ALA A 844 -13.22 -20.09 -34.80
C ALA A 844 -12.40 -21.14 -35.59
N ASN A 845 -12.24 -22.36 -35.04
CA ASN A 845 -11.44 -23.43 -35.63
C ASN A 845 -12.27 -24.68 -35.97
N SER A 846 -13.61 -24.60 -35.97
CA SER A 846 -14.50 -25.76 -36.12
C SER A 846 -14.34 -26.57 -37.41
N ASP A 847 -13.73 -25.96 -38.44
CA ASP A 847 -13.45 -26.58 -39.74
C ASP A 847 -12.01 -27.13 -39.86
N ALA A 848 -11.20 -27.06 -38.79
CA ALA A 848 -9.83 -27.55 -38.78
C ALA A 848 -9.77 -29.10 -38.89
N PRO A 849 -8.82 -29.67 -39.65
CA PRO A 849 -8.72 -31.11 -39.83
C PRO A 849 -8.20 -31.80 -38.55
N ALA A 850 -8.49 -33.10 -38.42
CA ALA A 850 -7.92 -33.94 -37.37
C ALA A 850 -6.40 -34.12 -37.55
N GLY A 851 -5.69 -34.47 -36.47
CA GLY A 851 -4.26 -34.77 -36.48
C GLY A 851 -3.33 -33.57 -36.24
N GLN A 852 -3.88 -32.36 -36.03
CA GLN A 852 -3.13 -31.14 -35.72
C GLN A 852 -2.24 -31.29 -34.46
N THR A 853 -1.21 -30.45 -34.36
CA THR A 853 -0.49 -30.20 -33.11
C THR A 853 -1.22 -29.11 -32.31
N LEU A 854 -1.69 -29.40 -31.09
CA LEU A 854 -2.36 -28.39 -30.26
C LEU A 854 -1.39 -27.77 -29.25
N LEU A 855 -1.34 -26.44 -29.18
CA LEU A 855 -0.69 -25.72 -28.09
C LEU A 855 -1.75 -25.38 -27.05
N ILE A 856 -1.61 -25.95 -25.85
CA ILE A 856 -2.56 -25.78 -24.74
C ILE A 856 -1.84 -25.34 -23.47
N GLY A 857 -2.43 -24.40 -22.74
CA GLY A 857 -1.80 -23.83 -21.56
C GLY A 857 -2.09 -22.35 -21.36
N THR A 858 -1.21 -21.70 -20.60
CA THR A 858 -1.46 -20.36 -20.04
C THR A 858 -0.91 -19.20 -20.88
N SER A 859 -0.67 -18.03 -20.26
CA SER A 859 -0.28 -16.77 -20.93
C SER A 859 0.98 -16.91 -21.78
N THR A 860 1.89 -17.80 -21.41
CA THR A 860 3.06 -18.20 -22.23
C THR A 860 2.70 -18.59 -23.66
N LEU A 861 1.54 -19.24 -23.89
CA LEU A 861 1.07 -19.59 -25.23
C LEU A 861 0.10 -18.56 -25.81
N ASP A 862 -0.76 -17.97 -24.97
CA ASP A 862 -1.68 -16.88 -25.35
C ASP A 862 -0.92 -15.69 -25.97
N TYR A 863 0.26 -15.38 -25.43
CA TYR A 863 1.13 -14.29 -25.86
C TYR A 863 2.17 -14.71 -26.92
N TRP A 864 2.29 -16.00 -27.25
CA TRP A 864 3.16 -16.47 -28.33
C TRP A 864 2.51 -16.29 -29.71
N VAL A 865 2.00 -15.10 -29.99
CA VAL A 865 1.30 -14.72 -31.23
C VAL A 865 1.91 -13.46 -31.81
N SER A 866 1.97 -13.35 -33.14
CA SER A 866 2.67 -12.25 -33.85
C SER A 866 2.01 -10.86 -33.70
N THR A 867 0.88 -10.78 -33.00
CA THR A 867 0.17 -9.55 -32.64
C THR A 867 0.45 -9.09 -31.22
N HIS A 868 1.08 -9.92 -30.38
CA HIS A 868 1.44 -9.57 -29.00
C HIS A 868 2.68 -8.68 -28.97
N LYS A 869 2.69 -7.73 -28.03
CA LYS A 869 3.84 -6.89 -27.69
C LYS A 869 4.26 -7.17 -26.26
N ASP A 870 5.56 -7.34 -26.05
CA ASP A 870 6.14 -7.48 -24.72
C ASP A 870 6.14 -6.15 -23.94
N SER A 871 6.70 -6.19 -22.72
CA SER A 871 6.83 -5.04 -21.82
C SER A 871 7.73 -3.91 -22.36
N ASN A 872 8.60 -4.19 -23.35
CA ASN A 872 9.42 -3.19 -24.05
C ASN A 872 8.66 -2.56 -25.23
N GLY A 873 7.53 -3.15 -25.62
CA GLY A 873 6.73 -2.78 -26.78
C GLY A 873 7.13 -3.49 -28.07
N ASP A 874 8.02 -4.50 -28.00
CA ASP A 874 8.51 -5.27 -29.13
C ASP A 874 7.57 -6.43 -29.48
N TYR A 875 7.38 -6.69 -30.78
CA TYR A 875 6.51 -7.77 -31.24
C TYR A 875 7.19 -9.14 -31.10
N VAL A 876 6.48 -10.09 -30.49
CA VAL A 876 6.90 -11.51 -30.42
C VAL A 876 6.74 -12.15 -31.81
N ASN A 877 7.68 -13.00 -32.23
CA ASN A 877 7.64 -13.61 -33.58
C ASN A 877 6.43 -14.54 -33.79
N GLY A 878 5.98 -15.20 -32.71
CA GLY A 878 4.75 -16.00 -32.66
C GLY A 878 4.89 -17.47 -33.13
N TYR A 879 3.95 -18.31 -32.69
CA TYR A 879 4.01 -19.77 -32.84
C TYR A 879 4.13 -20.26 -34.29
N LEU A 880 3.46 -19.63 -35.25
CA LEU A 880 3.51 -20.03 -36.66
C LEU A 880 4.90 -19.91 -37.27
N ALA A 881 5.64 -18.84 -36.94
CA ALA A 881 7.03 -18.68 -37.34
C ALA A 881 7.94 -19.58 -36.49
N GLY A 882 7.69 -19.66 -35.18
CA GLY A 882 8.44 -20.51 -34.27
C GLY A 882 8.37 -22.01 -34.57
N LEU A 883 7.34 -22.47 -35.29
CA LEU A 883 7.10 -23.88 -35.62
C LEU A 883 7.17 -24.16 -37.13
N GLU A 884 7.74 -23.25 -37.93
CA GLU A 884 8.05 -23.51 -39.34
C GLU A 884 8.96 -24.76 -39.45
N GLY A 885 8.51 -25.76 -40.23
CA GLY A 885 9.15 -27.07 -40.36
C GLY A 885 8.34 -28.24 -39.80
N LEU A 886 7.24 -28.00 -39.08
CA LEU A 886 6.19 -29.02 -38.89
C LEU A 886 5.43 -29.27 -40.21
N ALA A 887 4.58 -30.31 -40.23
CA ALA A 887 3.76 -30.68 -41.38
C ALA A 887 2.79 -29.56 -41.81
N ASP A 888 2.48 -29.53 -43.11
CA ASP A 888 1.44 -28.71 -43.75
C ASP A 888 0.67 -29.66 -44.70
N ASP A 889 -0.09 -30.58 -44.11
CA ASP A 889 -0.88 -31.59 -44.81
C ASP A 889 -2.11 -30.96 -45.50
N ASN A 890 -2.50 -29.75 -45.08
CA ASN A 890 -3.59 -28.97 -45.67
C ASN A 890 -3.14 -28.14 -46.89
N GLY A 891 -1.88 -27.68 -46.91
CA GLY A 891 -1.22 -27.02 -48.04
C GLY A 891 -1.42 -25.50 -48.11
N ASP A 892 -1.72 -24.82 -46.99
CA ASP A 892 -1.92 -23.36 -46.96
C ASP A 892 -0.66 -22.53 -46.71
N GLY A 893 0.49 -23.19 -46.53
CA GLY A 893 1.79 -22.57 -46.31
C GLY A 893 2.10 -22.29 -44.84
N LYS A 894 1.49 -23.02 -43.91
CA LYS A 894 1.70 -22.90 -42.46
C LYS A 894 1.81 -24.28 -41.80
N PRO A 895 2.51 -24.39 -40.66
CA PRO A 895 2.49 -25.62 -39.87
C PRO A 895 1.08 -25.92 -39.33
N ASP A 896 0.69 -27.20 -39.35
CA ASP A 896 -0.55 -27.75 -38.79
C ASP A 896 -0.55 -27.68 -37.25
N VAL A 897 -0.71 -26.45 -36.76
CA VAL A 897 -0.71 -26.08 -35.34
C VAL A 897 -1.91 -25.19 -35.03
N LEU A 898 -2.68 -25.55 -34.01
CA LEU A 898 -3.68 -24.67 -33.41
C LEU A 898 -3.21 -24.21 -32.04
N ASN A 899 -3.20 -22.90 -31.79
CA ASN A 899 -2.89 -22.32 -30.49
C ASN A 899 -4.18 -21.99 -29.73
N PHE A 900 -4.42 -22.69 -28.62
CA PHE A 900 -5.55 -22.47 -27.71
C PHE A 900 -5.11 -21.88 -26.36
N GLY A 901 -3.91 -21.31 -26.26
CA GLY A 901 -3.40 -20.68 -25.03
C GLY A 901 -4.38 -19.65 -24.46
N ILE A 902 -4.69 -19.78 -23.16
CA ILE A 902 -5.57 -18.86 -22.42
C ILE A 902 -4.84 -18.42 -21.15
N GLY A 903 -4.49 -17.14 -21.08
CA GLY A 903 -3.86 -16.50 -19.93
C GLY A 903 -4.58 -16.78 -18.61
N ALA A 904 -3.79 -17.01 -17.57
CA ALA A 904 -4.21 -17.36 -16.21
C ALA A 904 -4.93 -18.73 -16.02
N THR A 905 -5.04 -19.59 -17.05
CA THR A 905 -5.58 -20.95 -16.85
C THR A 905 -4.72 -21.87 -15.98
N ALA A 906 -5.40 -22.71 -15.20
CA ALA A 906 -4.91 -23.80 -14.36
C ALA A 906 -5.39 -25.16 -14.92
N PHE A 907 -4.95 -26.30 -14.36
CA PHE A 907 -5.33 -27.63 -14.88
C PHE A 907 -6.85 -27.89 -14.82
N ARG A 908 -7.54 -27.34 -13.82
CA ARG A 908 -9.01 -27.43 -13.72
C ARG A 908 -9.74 -26.81 -14.92
N ASP A 909 -9.18 -25.77 -15.52
CA ASP A 909 -9.74 -25.13 -16.72
C ASP A 909 -9.56 -26.03 -17.94
N TRP A 910 -8.37 -26.62 -18.09
CA TRP A 910 -8.06 -27.54 -19.19
C TRP A 910 -8.84 -28.86 -19.13
N ILE A 911 -9.20 -29.33 -17.93
CA ILE A 911 -10.16 -30.41 -17.73
C ILE A 911 -11.58 -29.96 -18.10
N SER A 912 -12.00 -28.74 -17.70
CA SER A 912 -13.31 -28.14 -18.09
C SER A 912 -13.46 -27.99 -19.61
N PHE A 913 -12.38 -27.67 -20.31
CA PHE A 913 -12.36 -27.50 -21.77
C PHE A 913 -12.14 -28.79 -22.57
N TYR A 914 -11.83 -29.92 -21.92
CA TYR A 914 -11.28 -31.11 -22.56
C TYR A 914 -12.11 -31.59 -23.77
N ASP A 915 -13.41 -31.82 -23.58
CA ASP A 915 -14.31 -32.29 -24.65
C ASP A 915 -14.39 -31.31 -25.84
N ARG A 916 -14.18 -30.00 -25.59
CA ARG A 916 -14.43 -28.92 -26.55
C ARG A 916 -13.18 -28.46 -27.31
N LEU A 917 -12.03 -28.36 -26.62
CA LEU A 917 -10.78 -27.86 -27.20
C LEU A 917 -9.76 -28.96 -27.51
N ILE A 918 -9.94 -30.18 -27.02
CA ILE A 918 -8.98 -31.27 -27.23
C ILE A 918 -9.68 -32.43 -27.93
N LYS A 919 -10.70 -33.02 -27.31
CA LYS A 919 -11.42 -34.19 -27.86
C LYS A 919 -12.00 -33.92 -29.24
N ALA A 920 -12.68 -32.78 -29.40
CA ALA A 920 -13.28 -32.37 -30.68
C ALA A 920 -12.26 -32.22 -31.84
N PHE A 921 -11.00 -31.93 -31.54
CA PHE A 921 -9.96 -31.64 -32.53
C PHE A 921 -9.11 -32.85 -32.93
N THR A 922 -9.25 -34.00 -32.24
CA THR A 922 -8.55 -35.26 -32.55
C THR A 922 -7.04 -35.06 -32.81
N PRO A 923 -6.28 -34.51 -31.85
CA PRO A 923 -4.86 -34.20 -32.01
C PRO A 923 -3.97 -35.43 -32.22
N SER A 924 -2.89 -35.27 -33.00
CA SER A 924 -1.77 -36.23 -32.99
C SER A 924 -0.71 -35.89 -31.94
N ARG A 925 -0.60 -34.61 -31.60
CA ARG A 925 0.41 -34.05 -30.70
C ARG A 925 -0.17 -32.92 -29.85
N ILE A 926 0.29 -32.83 -28.61
CA ILE A 926 0.02 -31.74 -27.68
C ILE A 926 1.33 -31.14 -27.18
N ILE A 927 1.39 -29.80 -27.10
CA ILE A 927 2.40 -29.06 -26.35
C ILE A 927 1.68 -28.38 -25.17
N LEU A 928 2.03 -28.79 -23.96
CA LEU A 928 1.33 -28.45 -22.71
C LEU A 928 2.15 -27.49 -21.85
N VAL A 929 1.59 -26.32 -21.53
CA VAL A 929 2.20 -25.28 -20.68
C VAL A 929 1.25 -24.90 -19.54
N CYS A 930 1.17 -25.73 -18.49
CA CYS A 930 0.24 -25.56 -17.37
C CYS A 930 0.91 -25.93 -16.02
N GLY A 931 0.22 -25.70 -14.89
CA GLY A 931 0.74 -25.92 -13.53
C GLY A 931 1.36 -24.68 -12.88
N ALA A 932 1.84 -23.72 -13.67
CA ALA A 932 2.44 -22.48 -13.18
C ALA A 932 1.46 -21.63 -12.33
N ASN A 933 0.19 -21.52 -12.77
CA ASN A 933 -0.84 -20.80 -12.03
C ASN A 933 -1.37 -21.62 -10.86
N ASP A 934 -1.52 -22.93 -11.01
CA ASP A 934 -1.96 -23.84 -9.94
C ASP A 934 -1.06 -23.70 -8.69
N ILE A 935 0.25 -23.59 -8.88
CA ILE A 935 1.20 -23.29 -7.78
C ILE A 935 1.07 -21.84 -7.29
N ASN A 936 0.84 -20.87 -8.18
CA ASN A 936 0.68 -19.46 -7.82
C ASN A 936 -0.60 -19.20 -6.98
N GLU A 937 -1.67 -19.97 -7.24
CA GLU A 937 -2.91 -20.04 -6.46
C GLU A 937 -2.75 -20.78 -5.12
N GLY A 938 -1.55 -21.26 -4.80
CA GLY A 938 -1.24 -21.85 -3.50
C GLY A 938 -1.45 -23.36 -3.40
N GLN A 939 -1.64 -24.10 -4.50
CA GLN A 939 -1.62 -25.58 -4.46
C GLN A 939 -0.21 -26.13 -4.16
N SER A 940 -0.13 -27.38 -3.68
CA SER A 940 1.14 -28.10 -3.51
C SER A 940 1.54 -28.84 -4.79
N ALA A 941 2.82 -29.20 -4.94
CA ALA A 941 3.33 -29.90 -6.12
C ALA A 941 2.57 -31.20 -6.41
N GLU A 942 2.20 -31.92 -5.35
CA GLU A 942 1.45 -33.17 -5.39
C GLU A 942 0.03 -32.98 -5.93
N MET A 943 -0.62 -31.84 -5.63
CA MET A 943 -1.96 -31.52 -6.11
C MET A 943 -1.98 -31.11 -7.59
N VAL A 944 -0.98 -30.34 -8.01
CA VAL A 944 -0.80 -29.99 -9.44
C VAL A 944 -0.45 -31.23 -10.25
N TYR A 945 0.38 -32.13 -9.69
CA TYR A 945 0.68 -33.41 -10.31
C TYR A 945 -0.54 -34.33 -10.41
N ALA A 946 -1.36 -34.45 -9.35
CA ALA A 946 -2.62 -35.19 -9.41
C ALA A 946 -3.59 -34.62 -10.46
N SER A 947 -3.61 -33.29 -10.63
CA SER A 947 -4.42 -32.62 -11.65
C SER A 947 -3.91 -32.90 -13.07
N LEU A 948 -2.59 -32.93 -13.29
CA LEU A 948 -1.97 -33.42 -14.52
C LEU A 948 -2.33 -34.89 -14.79
N MET A 949 -2.27 -35.77 -13.79
CA MET A 949 -2.60 -37.20 -13.97
C MET A 949 -4.06 -37.37 -14.41
N LYS A 950 -5.02 -36.66 -13.79
CA LYS A 950 -6.44 -36.69 -14.22
C LYS A 950 -6.63 -36.16 -15.64
N PHE A 951 -5.86 -35.15 -16.04
CA PHE A 951 -5.89 -34.62 -17.40
C PHE A 951 -5.28 -35.60 -18.44
N MET A 952 -4.17 -36.26 -18.08
CA MET A 952 -3.52 -37.29 -18.90
C MET A 952 -4.37 -38.57 -19.02
N GLU A 953 -5.13 -38.94 -17.99
CA GLU A 953 -6.09 -40.06 -18.02
C GLU A 953 -7.17 -39.84 -19.07
N LEU A 954 -7.80 -38.65 -19.09
CA LEU A 954 -8.77 -38.25 -20.12
C LEU A 954 -8.15 -38.32 -21.52
N MET A 955 -6.97 -37.71 -21.71
CA MET A 955 -6.26 -37.72 -23.00
C MET A 955 -5.93 -39.13 -23.49
N ARG A 956 -5.37 -40.01 -22.65
CA ARG A 956 -4.97 -41.37 -23.04
C ARG A 956 -6.16 -42.30 -23.26
N ALA A 957 -7.33 -42.00 -22.68
CA ALA A 957 -8.56 -42.75 -22.91
C ALA A 957 -9.14 -42.55 -24.31
N ASP A 958 -9.07 -41.33 -24.87
CA ASP A 958 -9.50 -41.05 -26.26
C ASP A 958 -8.37 -41.20 -27.28
N PHE A 959 -7.13 -40.85 -26.90
CA PHE A 959 -5.96 -40.79 -27.77
C PHE A 959 -4.77 -41.58 -27.18
N PRO A 960 -4.77 -42.93 -27.25
CA PRO A 960 -3.73 -43.75 -26.63
C PRO A 960 -2.31 -43.41 -27.10
N ASP A 961 -2.12 -43.19 -28.41
CA ASP A 961 -0.81 -43.03 -29.05
C ASP A 961 -0.31 -41.57 -29.12
N ILE A 962 -1.00 -40.60 -28.49
CA ILE A 962 -0.72 -39.16 -28.63
C ILE A 962 0.70 -38.78 -28.14
N GLU A 963 1.41 -37.95 -28.90
CA GLU A 963 2.67 -37.35 -28.44
C GLU A 963 2.40 -36.15 -27.52
N VAL A 964 3.00 -36.12 -26.32
CA VAL A 964 2.78 -35.05 -25.34
C VAL A 964 4.10 -34.42 -24.94
N TYR A 965 4.29 -33.15 -25.31
CA TYR A 965 5.45 -32.34 -24.95
C TYR A 965 5.05 -31.43 -23.79
N ILE A 966 5.45 -31.81 -22.58
CA ILE A 966 5.17 -31.03 -21.37
C ILE A 966 6.30 -30.04 -21.18
N VAL A 967 5.98 -28.75 -21.08
CA VAL A 967 6.97 -27.73 -20.71
C VAL A 967 7.04 -27.64 -19.18
N ALA A 968 8.25 -27.72 -18.63
CA ALA A 968 8.48 -27.52 -17.21
C ALA A 968 8.04 -26.10 -16.79
N ILE A 969 7.71 -25.88 -15.52
CA ILE A 969 7.39 -24.51 -15.07
C ILE A 969 8.67 -23.67 -15.13
N ASN A 970 8.71 -22.74 -16.09
CA ASN A 970 9.85 -21.86 -16.34
C ASN A 970 10.21 -21.01 -15.09
N PRO A 971 11.50 -20.67 -14.90
CA PRO A 971 11.96 -19.85 -13.78
C PRO A 971 11.59 -18.37 -13.98
N SER A 972 10.32 -18.02 -13.80
CA SER A 972 9.84 -16.63 -13.90
C SER A 972 10.07 -15.86 -12.60
N PRO A 973 10.25 -14.52 -12.63
CA PRO A 973 10.53 -13.72 -11.42
C PRO A 973 9.50 -13.92 -10.29
N THR A 974 8.20 -13.90 -10.58
CA THR A 974 7.15 -14.13 -9.58
C THR A 974 7.25 -15.50 -8.87
N LEU A 975 7.57 -16.57 -9.59
CA LEU A 975 7.63 -17.92 -9.01
C LEU A 975 8.99 -18.22 -8.38
N TYR A 976 10.08 -17.76 -8.97
CA TYR A 976 11.44 -18.05 -8.53
C TYR A 976 11.90 -17.18 -7.35
N ASN A 977 11.40 -15.95 -7.24
CA ASN A 977 11.78 -15.01 -6.16
C ASN A 977 10.77 -14.99 -4.99
N SER A 978 9.90 -16.00 -4.89
CA SER A 978 8.86 -16.11 -3.86
C SER A 978 8.91 -17.47 -3.14
N ALA A 979 8.04 -17.64 -2.13
CA ALA A 979 7.88 -18.91 -1.41
C ALA A 979 7.46 -20.09 -2.30
N ASN A 980 6.99 -19.83 -3.53
CA ASN A 980 6.55 -20.85 -4.46
C ASN A 980 7.71 -21.63 -5.11
N LYS A 981 8.94 -21.09 -5.15
CA LYS A 981 10.11 -21.72 -5.79
C LYS A 981 10.28 -23.20 -5.44
N GLN A 982 10.16 -23.56 -4.16
CA GLN A 982 10.33 -24.95 -3.73
C GLN A 982 9.21 -25.87 -4.25
N ARG A 983 7.97 -25.37 -4.35
CA ARG A 983 6.84 -26.12 -4.92
C ARG A 983 7.05 -26.32 -6.43
N THR A 984 7.47 -25.27 -7.13
CA THR A 984 7.84 -25.30 -8.55
C THR A 984 8.93 -26.33 -8.84
N MET A 985 10.01 -26.34 -8.04
CA MET A 985 11.10 -27.32 -8.18
C MET A 985 10.63 -28.76 -7.91
N SER A 986 9.81 -28.97 -6.86
CA SER A 986 9.23 -30.30 -6.58
C SER A 986 8.31 -30.80 -7.69
N TYR A 987 7.50 -29.92 -8.28
CA TYR A 987 6.61 -30.28 -9.39
C TYR A 987 7.40 -30.60 -10.67
N ASN A 988 8.39 -29.78 -11.04
CA ASN A 988 9.23 -30.04 -12.20
C ASN A 988 10.02 -31.37 -12.06
N ALA A 989 10.41 -31.75 -10.83
CA ALA A 989 10.99 -33.08 -10.57
C ALA A 989 9.97 -34.22 -10.83
N MET A 990 8.73 -34.09 -10.37
CA MET A 990 7.66 -35.07 -10.65
C MET A 990 7.35 -35.16 -12.16
N LEU A 991 7.45 -34.05 -12.90
CA LEU A 991 7.34 -34.07 -14.37
C LEU A 991 8.48 -34.86 -15.02
N ALA A 992 9.70 -34.75 -14.51
CA ALA A 992 10.87 -35.47 -15.02
C ALA A 992 10.74 -36.98 -14.76
N ASP A 993 10.36 -37.38 -13.54
CA ASP A 993 10.09 -38.77 -13.19
C ASP A 993 8.97 -39.36 -14.09
N TYR A 994 7.90 -38.61 -14.35
CA TYR A 994 6.79 -39.02 -15.21
C TYR A 994 7.20 -39.17 -16.68
N ALA A 995 7.90 -38.18 -17.24
CA ALA A 995 8.39 -38.23 -18.62
C ALA A 995 9.50 -39.27 -18.84
N GLN A 996 10.19 -39.71 -17.77
CA GLN A 996 11.12 -40.85 -17.82
C GLN A 996 10.37 -42.20 -17.78
N ALA A 997 9.21 -42.26 -17.13
CA ALA A 997 8.42 -43.48 -17.00
C ALA A 997 7.52 -43.78 -18.21
N GLU A 998 6.89 -42.75 -18.79
CA GLU A 998 5.86 -42.91 -19.83
C GLU A 998 6.39 -42.76 -21.26
N ALA A 999 5.97 -43.69 -22.12
CA ALA A 999 6.21 -43.55 -23.56
C ALA A 999 5.35 -42.43 -24.16
N HIS A 1000 5.84 -41.80 -25.23
CA HIS A 1000 5.17 -40.68 -25.91
C HIS A 1000 4.92 -39.45 -25.01
N VAL A 1001 5.71 -39.29 -23.94
CA VAL A 1001 5.81 -38.06 -23.14
C VAL A 1001 7.24 -37.52 -23.23
N THR A 1002 7.39 -36.22 -23.49
CA THR A 1002 8.69 -35.52 -23.53
C THR A 1002 8.63 -34.32 -22.60
N LEU A 1003 9.54 -34.23 -21.62
CA LEU A 1003 9.72 -33.02 -20.83
C LEU A 1003 10.63 -32.04 -21.58
N ILE A 1004 10.18 -30.79 -21.68
CA ILE A 1004 10.97 -29.66 -22.15
C ILE A 1004 11.29 -28.79 -20.94
N ASP A 1005 12.48 -28.98 -20.36
CA ASP A 1005 13.05 -28.05 -19.40
C ASP A 1005 13.92 -27.03 -20.14
N MET A 1006 13.72 -25.75 -19.84
CA MET A 1006 14.45 -24.62 -20.40
C MET A 1006 14.99 -23.67 -19.31
N THR A 1007 15.11 -24.18 -18.08
CA THR A 1007 15.62 -23.44 -16.92
C THR A 1007 16.99 -22.83 -17.20
N ASP A 1008 17.94 -23.62 -17.73
CA ASP A 1008 19.30 -23.20 -18.09
C ASP A 1008 19.35 -22.18 -19.24
N GLY A 1009 18.25 -21.96 -19.96
CA GLY A 1009 18.11 -20.91 -20.98
C GLY A 1009 17.48 -19.61 -20.48
N LEU A 1010 16.69 -19.67 -19.40
CA LEU A 1010 15.89 -18.54 -18.90
C LEU A 1010 16.36 -18.00 -17.53
N ALA A 1011 17.26 -18.70 -16.85
CA ALA A 1011 17.86 -18.33 -15.57
C ALA A 1011 19.37 -18.62 -15.53
N ASP A 1012 20.09 -17.87 -14.69
CA ASP A 1012 21.49 -18.12 -14.34
C ASP A 1012 21.65 -18.38 -12.82
N GLU A 1013 22.88 -18.38 -12.31
CA GLU A 1013 23.20 -18.62 -10.88
C GLU A 1013 22.53 -17.62 -9.91
N ASN A 1014 22.16 -16.43 -10.40
CA ASN A 1014 21.46 -15.38 -9.66
C ASN A 1014 19.92 -15.50 -9.76
N GLY A 1015 19.41 -16.33 -10.68
CA GLY A 1015 17.99 -16.49 -10.96
C GLY A 1015 17.57 -16.03 -12.37
N PRO A 1016 16.31 -15.59 -12.57
CA PRO A 1016 15.76 -15.31 -13.89
C PRO A 1016 16.53 -14.19 -14.60
N ILE A 1017 17.00 -14.43 -15.83
CA ILE A 1017 17.86 -13.49 -16.56
C ILE A 1017 17.04 -12.22 -16.90
N PRO A 1018 17.35 -11.03 -16.36
CA PRO A 1018 16.41 -9.89 -16.40
C PRO A 1018 16.07 -9.34 -17.79
N ALA A 1019 16.85 -9.66 -18.83
CA ALA A 1019 16.56 -9.27 -20.22
C ALA A 1019 15.53 -10.19 -20.91
N LEU A 1020 15.27 -11.38 -20.36
CA LEU A 1020 14.37 -12.39 -20.92
C LEU A 1020 12.95 -12.33 -20.33
N TRP A 1021 12.74 -11.52 -19.29
CA TRP A 1021 11.51 -11.43 -18.52
C TRP A 1021 11.04 -9.98 -18.36
N ASP A 1022 9.73 -9.78 -18.19
CA ASP A 1022 9.20 -8.55 -17.62
C ASP A 1022 9.40 -8.50 -16.10
N ALA A 1023 8.93 -7.44 -15.44
CA ALA A 1023 9.05 -7.28 -13.99
C ALA A 1023 8.16 -8.25 -13.17
N THR A 1024 7.47 -9.19 -13.82
CA THR A 1024 6.47 -10.10 -13.22
C THR A 1024 6.74 -11.57 -13.61
N ASN A 1025 6.04 -12.11 -14.62
CA ASN A 1025 6.14 -13.51 -15.01
C ASN A 1025 6.04 -13.78 -16.53
N HIS A 1026 6.02 -12.76 -17.39
CA HIS A 1026 5.98 -12.96 -18.85
C HIS A 1026 7.36 -12.76 -19.49
N MET A 1027 7.62 -13.46 -20.59
CA MET A 1027 8.89 -13.34 -21.31
C MET A 1027 8.89 -12.11 -22.22
N THR A 1028 10.05 -11.49 -22.36
CA THR A 1028 10.31 -10.51 -23.42
C THR A 1028 10.38 -11.20 -24.78
N LYS A 1029 10.47 -10.44 -25.88
CA LYS A 1029 10.77 -11.01 -27.20
C LYS A 1029 12.00 -11.94 -27.18
N ALA A 1030 13.06 -11.55 -26.47
CA ALA A 1030 14.28 -12.36 -26.32
C ALA A 1030 14.03 -13.65 -25.53
N GLY A 1031 13.23 -13.61 -24.46
CA GLY A 1031 12.81 -14.82 -23.75
C GLY A 1031 11.97 -15.76 -24.64
N TYR A 1032 11.11 -15.21 -25.49
CA TYR A 1032 10.37 -15.98 -26.49
C TYR A 1032 11.25 -16.59 -27.59
N GLU A 1033 12.38 -15.97 -27.93
CA GLU A 1033 13.36 -16.55 -28.86
C GLU A 1033 14.07 -17.77 -28.22
N VAL A 1034 14.42 -17.70 -26.93
CA VAL A 1034 14.91 -18.87 -26.17
C VAL A 1034 13.85 -19.97 -26.07
N PHE A 1035 12.61 -19.63 -25.66
CA PHE A 1035 11.49 -20.57 -25.59
C PHE A 1035 11.29 -21.29 -26.93
N THR A 1036 11.29 -20.53 -28.03
CA THR A 1036 11.14 -21.06 -29.39
C THR A 1036 12.25 -22.07 -29.72
N ALA A 1037 13.51 -21.77 -29.39
CA ALA A 1037 14.63 -22.69 -29.65
C ALA A 1037 14.48 -24.03 -28.91
N TYR A 1038 14.10 -24.02 -27.63
CA TYR A 1038 13.89 -25.25 -26.85
C TYR A 1038 12.71 -26.08 -27.37
N ILE A 1039 11.59 -25.44 -27.74
CA ILE A 1039 10.45 -26.14 -28.37
C ILE A 1039 10.87 -26.77 -29.71
N ARG A 1040 11.59 -26.02 -30.56
CA ARG A 1040 12.08 -26.53 -31.86
C ARG A 1040 13.04 -27.71 -31.69
N GLN A 1041 13.97 -27.63 -30.75
CA GLN A 1041 14.89 -28.72 -30.43
C GLN A 1041 14.15 -30.00 -30.00
N ALA A 1042 13.15 -29.88 -29.11
CA ALA A 1042 12.36 -31.02 -28.66
C ALA A 1042 11.55 -31.69 -29.78
N LEU A 1043 11.07 -30.90 -30.75
CA LEU A 1043 10.36 -31.37 -31.94
C LEU A 1043 11.29 -31.85 -33.08
N GLY A 1044 12.62 -31.78 -32.90
CA GLY A 1044 13.60 -32.17 -33.93
C GLY A 1044 13.73 -31.19 -35.11
N LEU A 1045 13.30 -29.94 -34.94
CA LEU A 1045 13.38 -28.86 -35.94
C LEU A 1045 14.73 -28.11 -35.88
N SER A 1046 15.09 -27.44 -36.97
CA SER A 1046 16.29 -26.58 -37.03
C SER A 1046 16.19 -25.43 -36.02
N THR A 1047 17.22 -25.27 -35.18
CA THR A 1047 17.36 -24.10 -34.27
C THR A 1047 18.06 -22.90 -34.92
N ASP A 1048 18.66 -23.09 -36.10
CA ASP A 1048 19.24 -22.05 -36.96
C ASP A 1048 18.13 -21.29 -37.73
#